data_AF-A0A2H0DFA0-F1
#
_entry.id   AF-A0A2H0DFA0-F1
#
_cell.length_a   1.000
_cell.length_b   1.000
_cell.length_c   1.000
_cell.angle_alpha   90.00
_cell.angle_beta   90.00
_cell.angle_gamma   90.00
#
_symmetry.space_group_name_H-M   'P 1'
#
loop_
_entity.id
_entity.type
_entity.pdbx_description
1 polymer ?
#
loop_
_entity_poly.entity_id
_entity_poly.type
_entity_poly.pdbx_seq_one_letter_code
_entity_poly.pdbx_strand_id
1 'polypeptide(L)'
;MNTQYLHFLIKIIILVMLASCAAPGQIYDNKSLDQAIATGQLESFYQGLLTEMKQGKKNPALLEKARKLLSQLKIDRLVRNIESSRNLNGFIPLDKIPGLDALPHEIALLNAENTQKYQQFLQDELEKTNLYIQKQFKSAEASVNHPIEQLGFLQDAMSVAGNNQDYVNAANEIKQEIVLSEYKNGLQQLDQLNFDEAKKHFELVKSIAPDYQNLQMRFTQIEVSEFDAKFNGFVEMGDVDKAYDLLMENVDKPYFPEIAKVVKPMAKLVAGYFSGRSKDAITKKDYQAAYPLLKKSKDVFVTLELQDTVHSQEETLFLEAIFKLHQKANQQKRYGLALAHLKMIEEFRPDYPDLTKALRESLSKVKLQGIKGVSISAFSNQADANSQGSVISSRLTRYLLDNLSHDVRLVEREQLENVIRENQLKKDEDSAHLAVADYFIEGNIDTSRVDSSINKSQDKHRVVTSHKDVSNPAYEAWEKSSKKGEAPPKFLSEPQYEDVTLQLDHHKKVGLETVSYRIIDASSAKVISSNTISQSEEHSGDSIEGLSIGEFVQKSVFVEIPSDIEILDSLTHMISQKIGEELQQFFSDQDVKYQQMAERLKNEGNLSQAVEQYANAYVIAAEKNKDFQPVLQDLKELSVKPEVLH
;
A
#
# COMPACT_ATOMS: atom_id res chain seq x y z
N MET A 1 37.75 -79.14 12.85
CA MET A 1 37.34 -80.41 12.21
C MET A 1 35.88 -80.29 11.80
N ASN A 2 35.58 -80.59 10.53
CA ASN A 2 34.28 -80.75 9.86
C ASN A 2 33.38 -79.53 9.55
N THR A 3 33.67 -78.93 8.39
CA THR A 3 32.78 -78.15 7.50
C THR A 3 31.49 -78.89 7.07
N GLN A 4 31.34 -80.18 7.37
CA GLN A 4 30.11 -80.95 7.10
C GLN A 4 28.93 -80.58 8.01
N TYR A 5 29.17 -80.12 9.24
CA TYR A 5 28.06 -79.79 10.17
C TYR A 5 27.38 -78.46 9.84
N LEU A 6 28.11 -77.49 9.28
CA LEU A 6 27.57 -76.19 8.90
C LEU A 6 26.65 -76.29 7.67
N HIS A 7 27.00 -77.13 6.69
CA HIS A 7 26.13 -77.40 5.53
C HIS A 7 24.87 -78.18 5.90
N PHE A 8 24.89 -78.97 6.97
CA PHE A 8 23.70 -79.67 7.44
C PHE A 8 22.72 -78.71 8.15
N LEU A 9 23.24 -77.79 8.98
CA LEU A 9 22.42 -76.78 9.66
C LEU A 9 21.78 -75.76 8.71
N ILE A 10 22.51 -75.31 7.68
CA ILE A 10 21.95 -74.41 6.65
C ILE A 10 20.85 -75.12 5.84
N LYS A 11 21.03 -76.42 5.52
CA LYS A 11 19.99 -77.20 4.82
C LYS A 11 18.73 -77.38 5.67
N ILE A 12 18.84 -77.51 6.99
CA ILE A 12 17.68 -77.59 7.87
C ILE A 12 16.93 -76.25 7.96
N ILE A 13 17.65 -75.12 8.02
CA ILE A 13 17.02 -73.79 8.07
C ILE A 13 16.29 -73.48 6.76
N ILE A 14 16.86 -73.85 5.60
CA ILE A 14 16.20 -73.70 4.30
C ILE A 14 14.98 -74.62 4.18
N LEU A 15 15.04 -75.84 4.74
CA LEU A 15 13.89 -76.76 4.74
C LEU A 15 12.75 -76.27 5.63
N VAL A 16 13.05 -75.62 6.76
CA VAL A 16 12.04 -75.05 7.67
C VAL A 16 11.42 -73.77 7.10
N MET A 17 12.20 -72.94 6.40
CA MET A 17 11.67 -71.75 5.68
C MET A 17 10.80 -72.13 4.47
N LEU A 18 11.10 -73.22 3.77
CA LEU A 18 10.27 -73.71 2.65
C LEU A 18 8.98 -74.40 3.11
N ALA A 19 8.90 -74.85 4.36
CA ALA A 19 7.70 -75.47 4.92
C ALA A 19 6.68 -74.46 5.50
N SER A 20 7.00 -73.17 5.60
CA SER A 20 6.11 -72.16 6.20
C SER A 20 5.27 -71.32 5.21
N CYS A 21 5.26 -71.65 3.91
CA CYS A 21 4.44 -70.98 2.89
C CYS A 21 3.36 -71.90 2.26
N ALA A 22 2.90 -72.92 2.98
CA ALA A 22 1.63 -73.55 2.66
C ALA A 22 0.49 -72.71 3.26
N ALA A 23 0.10 -71.63 2.56
CA ALA A 23 -1.12 -70.91 2.90
C ALA A 23 -2.28 -71.91 2.96
N PRO A 24 -3.11 -71.91 4.02
CA PRO A 24 -4.28 -72.77 4.08
C PRO A 24 -5.12 -72.52 2.82
N GLY A 25 -5.42 -73.58 2.07
CA GLY A 25 -6.14 -73.48 0.80
C GLY A 25 -7.35 -72.57 0.96
N GLN A 26 -7.44 -71.54 0.12
CA GLN A 26 -8.49 -70.52 0.20
C GLN A 26 -9.85 -71.24 0.17
N ILE A 27 -10.62 -71.10 1.24
CA ILE A 27 -11.92 -71.74 1.35
C ILE A 27 -12.90 -70.89 0.54
N TYR A 28 -13.48 -71.48 -0.51
CA TYR A 28 -14.49 -70.84 -1.32
C TYR A 28 -15.90 -71.23 -0.84
N ASP A 29 -16.53 -70.31 -0.13
CA ASP A 29 -17.88 -70.43 0.43
C ASP A 29 -18.66 -69.11 0.28
N ASN A 30 -19.89 -69.04 0.78
CA ASN A 30 -20.67 -67.81 0.70
C ASN A 30 -20.06 -66.66 1.51
N LYS A 31 -19.39 -66.93 2.65
CA LYS A 31 -18.82 -65.90 3.52
C LYS A 31 -17.60 -65.22 2.88
N SER A 32 -16.75 -66.00 2.22
CA SER A 32 -15.61 -65.51 1.44
C SER A 32 -16.03 -64.80 0.16
N LEU A 33 -17.15 -65.20 -0.47
CA LEU A 33 -17.77 -64.45 -1.56
C LEU A 33 -18.23 -63.06 -1.08
N ASP A 34 -18.95 -62.98 0.05
CA ASP A 34 -19.41 -61.71 0.61
C ASP A 34 -18.23 -60.80 0.99
N GLN A 35 -17.15 -61.38 1.52
CA GLN A 35 -15.90 -60.67 1.80
C GLN A 35 -15.23 -60.14 0.51
N ALA A 36 -15.19 -60.94 -0.56
CA ALA A 36 -14.60 -60.53 -1.84
C ALA A 36 -15.40 -59.41 -2.52
N ILE A 37 -16.72 -59.35 -2.32
CA ILE A 37 -17.56 -58.22 -2.74
C ILE A 37 -17.16 -56.98 -1.96
N ALA A 38 -17.07 -57.07 -0.63
CA ALA A 38 -16.75 -55.94 0.23
C ALA A 38 -15.34 -55.36 0.01
N THR A 39 -14.36 -56.20 -0.35
CA THR A 39 -12.97 -55.78 -0.60
C THR A 39 -12.67 -55.44 -2.06
N GLY A 40 -13.66 -55.55 -2.97
CA GLY A 40 -13.46 -55.31 -4.40
C GLY A 40 -12.64 -56.39 -5.12
N GLN A 41 -12.46 -57.56 -4.50
CA GLN A 41 -11.66 -58.68 -5.02
C GLN A 41 -12.50 -59.74 -5.75
N LEU A 42 -13.76 -59.44 -6.07
CA LEU A 42 -14.72 -60.37 -6.68
C LEU A 42 -14.21 -61.03 -7.97
N GLU A 43 -13.46 -60.31 -8.81
CA GLU A 43 -12.89 -60.87 -10.05
C GLU A 43 -11.81 -61.92 -9.76
N SER A 44 -10.92 -61.64 -8.82
CA SER A 44 -9.90 -62.61 -8.38
C SER A 44 -10.52 -63.82 -7.69
N PHE A 45 -11.58 -63.61 -6.91
CA PHE A 45 -12.35 -64.68 -6.27
C PHE A 45 -13.00 -65.60 -7.32
N TYR A 46 -13.63 -65.03 -8.35
CA TYR A 46 -14.24 -65.79 -9.44
C TYR A 46 -13.21 -66.61 -10.24
N GLN A 47 -12.04 -66.04 -10.56
CA GLN A 47 -10.96 -66.76 -11.26
C GLN A 47 -10.37 -67.90 -10.42
N GLY A 48 -10.20 -67.68 -9.12
CA GLY A 48 -9.78 -68.70 -8.17
C GLY A 48 -10.78 -69.86 -8.10
N LEU A 49 -12.08 -69.54 -8.03
CA LEU A 49 -13.17 -70.51 -8.02
C LEU A 49 -13.26 -71.33 -9.31
N LEU A 50 -13.05 -70.71 -10.48
CA LEU A 50 -12.94 -71.41 -11.77
C LEU A 50 -11.78 -72.41 -11.79
N THR A 51 -10.66 -72.07 -11.15
CA THR A 51 -9.47 -72.93 -11.07
C THR A 51 -9.71 -74.15 -10.19
N GLU A 52 -10.37 -73.97 -9.04
CA GLU A 52 -10.77 -75.11 -8.18
C GLU A 52 -11.77 -76.04 -8.86
N MET A 53 -12.71 -75.49 -9.63
CA MET A 53 -13.68 -76.28 -10.40
C MET A 53 -13.00 -77.17 -11.46
N LYS A 54 -11.90 -76.69 -12.08
CA LYS A 54 -11.07 -77.50 -12.99
C LYS A 54 -10.29 -78.61 -12.27
N GLN A 55 -10.02 -78.44 -10.98
CA GLN A 55 -9.32 -79.42 -10.13
C GLN A 55 -10.27 -80.46 -9.48
N GLY A 56 -11.56 -80.47 -9.85
CA GLY A 56 -12.51 -81.53 -9.48
C GLY A 56 -13.33 -81.30 -8.20
N LYS A 57 -13.13 -80.17 -7.50
CA LYS A 57 -14.02 -79.76 -6.40
C LYS A 57 -15.34 -79.21 -6.98
N LYS A 58 -16.49 -79.56 -6.39
CA LYS A 58 -17.81 -79.22 -6.94
C LYS A 58 -18.57 -78.25 -6.04
N ASN A 59 -18.61 -76.96 -6.42
CA ASN A 59 -19.61 -76.00 -5.92
C ASN A 59 -20.17 -75.14 -7.07
N PRO A 60 -20.92 -75.74 -8.02
CA PRO A 60 -21.43 -75.04 -9.20
C PRO A 60 -22.41 -73.90 -8.85
N ALA A 61 -23.14 -74.01 -7.74
CA ALA A 61 -24.07 -72.98 -7.29
C ALA A 61 -23.36 -71.69 -6.86
N LEU A 62 -22.22 -71.81 -6.14
CA LEU A 62 -21.41 -70.66 -5.74
C LEU A 62 -20.74 -70.01 -6.95
N LEU A 63 -20.28 -70.81 -7.92
CA LEU A 63 -19.73 -70.30 -9.18
C LEU A 63 -20.75 -69.49 -9.95
N GLU A 64 -21.97 -70.00 -10.08
CA GLU A 64 -23.05 -69.29 -10.77
C GLU A 64 -23.42 -67.98 -10.06
N LYS A 65 -23.48 -67.99 -8.72
CA LYS A 65 -23.73 -66.78 -7.92
C LYS A 65 -22.62 -65.74 -8.09
N ALA A 66 -21.36 -66.13 -7.99
CA ALA A 66 -20.21 -65.25 -8.21
C ALA A 66 -20.17 -64.70 -9.64
N ARG A 67 -20.50 -65.53 -10.63
CA ARG A 67 -20.61 -65.14 -12.05
C ARG A 67 -21.63 -64.04 -12.29
N LYS A 68 -22.84 -64.20 -11.74
CA LYS A 68 -23.92 -63.20 -11.83
C LYS A 68 -23.53 -61.88 -11.16
N LEU A 69 -22.95 -61.95 -9.97
CA LEU A 69 -22.53 -60.76 -9.21
C LEU A 69 -21.38 -60.01 -9.89
N LEU A 70 -20.40 -60.72 -10.47
CA LEU A 70 -19.31 -60.11 -11.21
C LEU A 70 -19.81 -59.43 -12.49
N SER A 71 -20.73 -60.07 -13.21
CA SER A 71 -21.41 -59.47 -14.36
C SER A 71 -22.14 -58.17 -13.96
N GLN A 72 -22.93 -58.20 -12.87
CA GLN A 72 -23.62 -57.01 -12.37
C GLN A 72 -22.64 -55.89 -12.02
N LEU A 73 -21.56 -56.20 -11.29
CA LEU A 73 -20.55 -55.20 -10.90
C LEU A 73 -19.90 -54.54 -12.12
N LYS A 74 -19.56 -55.33 -13.16
CA LYS A 74 -18.99 -54.79 -14.41
C LYS A 74 -20.00 -53.88 -15.13
N ILE A 75 -21.28 -54.25 -15.15
CA ILE A 75 -22.35 -53.42 -15.73
C ILE A 75 -22.57 -52.15 -14.92
N ASP A 76 -22.68 -52.21 -13.60
CA ASP A 76 -22.86 -51.03 -12.75
C ASP A 76 -21.71 -50.03 -12.91
N ARG A 77 -20.49 -50.50 -13.21
CA ARG A 77 -19.36 -49.63 -13.53
C ARG A 77 -19.54 -48.95 -14.90
N LEU A 78 -19.97 -49.70 -15.93
CA LEU A 78 -20.25 -49.16 -17.25
C LEU A 78 -21.40 -48.13 -17.22
N VAL A 79 -22.49 -48.46 -16.52
CA VAL A 79 -23.64 -47.55 -16.31
C VAL A 79 -23.18 -46.28 -15.60
N ARG A 80 -22.45 -46.38 -14.48
CA ARG A 80 -21.93 -45.19 -13.77
C ARG A 80 -21.03 -44.31 -14.65
N ASN A 81 -20.16 -44.92 -15.46
CA ASN A 81 -19.30 -44.16 -16.37
C ASN A 81 -20.14 -43.38 -17.41
N ILE A 82 -21.18 -44.02 -17.95
CA ILE A 82 -22.10 -43.38 -18.90
C ILE A 82 -22.91 -42.27 -18.21
N GLU A 83 -23.49 -42.53 -17.04
CA GLU A 83 -24.26 -41.56 -16.26
C GLU A 83 -23.43 -40.34 -15.83
N SER A 84 -22.13 -40.50 -15.59
CA SER A 84 -21.23 -39.38 -15.28
C SER A 84 -21.07 -38.38 -16.44
N SER A 85 -21.48 -38.76 -17.66
CA SER A 85 -21.45 -37.90 -18.84
C SER A 85 -22.77 -37.13 -19.05
N ARG A 86 -23.72 -37.20 -18.11
CA ARG A 86 -25.02 -36.51 -18.21
C ARG A 86 -24.84 -34.99 -18.15
N ASN A 87 -25.46 -34.27 -19.08
CA ASN A 87 -25.43 -32.81 -19.12
C ASN A 87 -26.42 -32.18 -18.13
N LEU A 88 -26.43 -30.84 -18.05
CA LEU A 88 -27.32 -30.07 -17.17
C LEU A 88 -28.82 -30.30 -17.45
N ASN A 89 -29.17 -30.67 -18.69
CA ASN A 89 -30.54 -30.97 -19.08
C ASN A 89 -30.95 -32.42 -18.75
N GLY A 90 -30.07 -33.20 -18.13
CA GLY A 90 -30.38 -34.55 -17.69
C GLY A 90 -30.32 -35.59 -18.81
N PHE A 91 -29.59 -35.34 -19.89
CA PHE A 91 -29.42 -36.26 -21.02
C PHE A 91 -27.94 -36.63 -21.23
N ILE A 92 -27.69 -37.78 -21.85
CA ILE A 92 -26.34 -38.26 -22.12
C ILE A 92 -26.02 -38.01 -23.60
N PRO A 93 -24.91 -37.33 -23.93
CA PRO A 93 -24.53 -37.08 -25.32
C PRO A 93 -24.36 -38.37 -26.12
N LEU A 94 -24.82 -38.39 -27.37
CA LEU A 94 -24.82 -39.58 -28.23
C LEU A 94 -23.43 -40.16 -28.46
N ASP A 95 -22.38 -39.34 -28.50
CA ASP A 95 -20.98 -39.79 -28.66
C ASP A 95 -20.44 -40.50 -27.40
N LYS A 96 -21.11 -40.34 -26.25
CA LYS A 96 -20.78 -41.00 -24.97
C LYS A 96 -21.58 -42.27 -24.72
N ILE A 97 -22.62 -42.53 -25.52
CA ILE A 97 -23.39 -43.77 -25.45
C ILE A 97 -22.73 -44.79 -26.39
N PRO A 98 -22.12 -45.87 -25.87
CA PRO A 98 -21.55 -46.90 -26.71
C PRO A 98 -22.64 -47.52 -27.61
N GLY A 99 -22.28 -47.95 -28.81
CA GLY A 99 -23.22 -48.68 -29.67
C GLY A 99 -23.75 -49.94 -28.99
N LEU A 100 -24.95 -50.40 -29.38
CA LEU A 100 -25.61 -51.58 -28.80
C LEU A 100 -24.75 -52.86 -28.88
N ASP A 101 -23.81 -52.89 -29.83
CA ASP A 101 -22.87 -53.99 -30.06
C ASP A 101 -21.54 -53.86 -29.28
N ALA A 102 -21.30 -52.74 -28.59
CA ALA A 102 -20.03 -52.43 -27.93
C ALA A 102 -19.83 -53.14 -26.59
N LEU A 103 -20.59 -54.20 -26.32
CA LEU A 103 -20.50 -54.95 -25.07
C LEU A 103 -19.16 -55.68 -25.00
N PRO A 104 -18.39 -55.58 -23.90
CA PRO A 104 -17.21 -56.42 -23.72
C PRO A 104 -17.64 -57.88 -23.81
N HIS A 105 -17.06 -58.64 -24.75
CA HIS A 105 -17.35 -60.07 -24.94
C HIS A 105 -17.30 -60.86 -23.62
N GLU A 106 -16.43 -60.42 -22.70
CA GLU A 106 -16.31 -60.91 -21.34
C GLU A 106 -17.61 -60.88 -20.52
N ILE A 107 -18.43 -59.83 -20.63
CA ILE A 107 -19.66 -59.67 -19.82
C ILE A 107 -20.76 -60.58 -20.36
N ALA A 108 -20.87 -60.71 -21.68
CA ALA A 108 -21.82 -61.61 -22.35
C ALA A 108 -21.59 -63.07 -21.97
N LEU A 109 -20.32 -63.48 -21.80
CA LEU A 109 -19.95 -64.82 -21.35
C LEU A 109 -20.27 -65.07 -19.86
N LEU A 110 -20.32 -64.02 -19.04
CA LEU A 110 -20.65 -64.13 -17.62
C LEU A 110 -22.15 -64.32 -17.42
N ASN A 111 -23.01 -63.43 -17.91
CA ASN A 111 -24.45 -63.57 -17.70
C ASN A 111 -25.30 -62.86 -18.78
N ALA A 112 -26.06 -63.65 -19.53
CA ALA A 112 -26.91 -63.15 -20.62
C ALA A 112 -28.05 -62.23 -20.15
N GLU A 113 -28.63 -62.48 -18.98
CA GLU A 113 -29.75 -61.67 -18.44
C GLU A 113 -29.29 -60.25 -18.09
N ASN A 114 -28.15 -60.13 -17.41
CA ASN A 114 -27.54 -58.85 -17.06
C ASN A 114 -27.08 -58.10 -18.32
N THR A 115 -26.49 -58.80 -19.28
CA THR A 115 -26.18 -58.24 -20.61
C THR A 115 -27.41 -57.65 -21.28
N GLN A 116 -28.56 -58.35 -21.26
CA GLN A 116 -29.81 -57.85 -21.82
C GLN A 116 -30.31 -56.60 -21.08
N LYS A 117 -30.22 -56.55 -19.74
CA LYS A 117 -30.59 -55.35 -18.95
C LYS A 117 -29.74 -54.13 -19.31
N TYR A 118 -28.44 -54.32 -19.53
CA TYR A 118 -27.57 -53.22 -19.95
C TYR A 118 -27.85 -52.76 -21.39
N GLN A 119 -28.11 -53.69 -22.31
CA GLN A 119 -28.54 -53.33 -23.67
C GLN A 119 -29.86 -52.57 -23.67
N GLN A 120 -30.82 -52.98 -22.83
CA GLN A 120 -32.08 -52.26 -22.64
C GLN A 120 -31.83 -50.85 -22.08
N PHE A 121 -30.97 -50.71 -21.06
CA PHE A 121 -30.57 -49.38 -20.55
C PHE A 121 -29.96 -48.48 -21.65
N LEU A 122 -29.05 -49.01 -22.47
CA LEU A 122 -28.46 -48.26 -23.58
C LEU A 122 -29.53 -47.86 -24.60
N GLN A 123 -30.45 -48.78 -24.94
CA GLN A 123 -31.53 -48.51 -25.88
C GLN A 123 -32.48 -47.43 -25.37
N ASP A 124 -32.91 -47.52 -24.11
CA ASP A 124 -33.79 -46.54 -23.47
C ASP A 124 -33.14 -45.15 -23.48
N GLU A 125 -31.83 -45.07 -23.20
CA GLU A 125 -31.14 -43.78 -23.15
C GLU A 125 -30.82 -43.21 -24.54
N LEU A 126 -30.55 -44.07 -25.54
CA LEU A 126 -30.48 -43.67 -26.94
C LEU A 126 -31.82 -43.11 -27.42
N GLU A 127 -32.93 -43.79 -27.14
CA GLU A 127 -34.26 -43.35 -27.54
C GLU A 127 -34.61 -42.02 -26.87
N LYS A 128 -34.39 -41.91 -25.56
CA LYS A 128 -34.64 -40.69 -24.79
C LYS A 128 -33.83 -39.50 -25.30
N THR A 129 -32.52 -39.66 -25.53
CA THR A 129 -31.68 -38.59 -26.07
C THR A 129 -32.11 -38.20 -27.49
N ASN A 130 -32.43 -39.17 -28.35
CA ASN A 130 -32.92 -38.89 -29.72
C ASN A 130 -34.27 -38.16 -29.72
N LEU A 131 -35.21 -38.56 -28.85
CA LEU A 131 -36.50 -37.88 -28.71
C LEU A 131 -36.32 -36.44 -28.22
N TYR A 132 -35.40 -36.20 -27.30
CA TYR A 132 -35.06 -34.85 -26.86
C TYR A 132 -34.49 -34.01 -28.02
N ILE A 133 -33.50 -34.54 -28.75
CA ILE A 133 -32.94 -33.87 -29.93
C ILE A 133 -34.04 -33.52 -30.93
N GLN A 134 -34.89 -34.48 -31.30
CA GLN A 134 -36.00 -34.25 -32.22
C GLN A 134 -36.99 -33.19 -31.71
N LYS A 135 -37.29 -33.19 -30.40
CA LYS A 135 -38.16 -32.18 -29.79
C LYS A 135 -37.55 -30.79 -29.89
N GLN A 136 -36.25 -30.66 -29.62
CA GLN A 136 -35.56 -29.38 -29.72
C GLN A 136 -35.49 -28.88 -31.15
N PHE A 137 -35.24 -29.76 -32.13
CA PHE A 137 -35.32 -29.38 -33.55
C PHE A 137 -36.72 -28.94 -33.98
N LYS A 138 -37.77 -29.65 -33.57
CA LYS A 138 -39.16 -29.21 -33.83
C LYS A 138 -39.48 -27.87 -33.18
N SER A 139 -38.93 -27.62 -32.00
CA SER A 139 -39.11 -26.34 -31.29
C SER A 139 -38.34 -25.22 -32.01
N ALA A 140 -37.13 -25.51 -32.51
CA ALA A 140 -36.37 -24.60 -33.36
C ALA A 140 -37.11 -24.27 -34.67
N GLU A 141 -37.71 -25.26 -35.34
CA GLU A 141 -38.54 -25.07 -36.55
C GLU A 141 -39.81 -24.25 -36.25
N ALA A 142 -40.40 -24.38 -35.07
CA ALA A 142 -41.56 -23.59 -34.67
C ALA A 142 -41.18 -22.13 -34.33
N SER A 143 -39.94 -21.89 -33.90
CA SER A 143 -39.42 -20.56 -33.53
C SER A 143 -38.65 -19.87 -34.66
N VAL A 144 -38.90 -20.20 -35.93
CA VAL A 144 -38.23 -19.56 -37.10
C VAL A 144 -38.38 -18.02 -37.11
N ASN A 145 -39.46 -17.49 -36.55
CA ASN A 145 -39.67 -16.04 -36.43
C ASN A 145 -39.02 -15.41 -35.18
N HIS A 146 -38.39 -16.22 -34.32
CA HIS A 146 -37.73 -15.83 -33.08
C HIS A 146 -36.30 -16.41 -33.05
N PRO A 147 -35.36 -15.80 -33.81
CA PRO A 147 -34.08 -16.45 -34.09
C PRO A 147 -33.22 -16.74 -32.85
N ILE A 148 -33.32 -15.92 -31.80
CA ILE A 148 -32.63 -16.17 -30.52
C ILE A 148 -33.17 -17.43 -29.83
N GLU A 149 -34.49 -17.60 -29.78
CA GLU A 149 -35.12 -18.79 -29.21
C GLU A 149 -34.80 -20.03 -30.04
N GLN A 150 -34.83 -19.88 -31.37
CA GLN A 150 -34.43 -20.92 -32.32
C GLN A 150 -32.98 -21.37 -32.09
N LEU A 151 -32.04 -20.42 -31.94
CA LEU A 151 -30.64 -20.73 -31.64
C LEU A 151 -30.49 -21.42 -30.29
N GLY A 152 -31.25 -21.01 -29.27
CA GLY A 152 -31.27 -21.66 -27.95
C GLY A 152 -31.65 -23.14 -28.04
N PHE A 153 -32.76 -23.45 -28.73
CA PHE A 153 -33.18 -24.85 -28.95
C PHE A 153 -32.14 -25.66 -29.73
N LEU A 154 -31.48 -25.06 -30.72
CA LEU A 154 -30.43 -25.73 -31.48
C LEU A 154 -29.17 -25.98 -30.66
N GLN A 155 -28.74 -25.04 -29.82
CA GLN A 155 -27.60 -25.22 -28.92
C GLN A 155 -27.89 -26.32 -27.89
N ASP A 156 -29.10 -26.36 -27.36
CA ASP A 156 -29.56 -27.43 -26.47
C ASP A 156 -29.51 -28.80 -27.15
N ALA A 157 -29.95 -28.89 -28.42
CA ALA A 157 -29.86 -30.11 -29.21
C ALA A 157 -28.40 -30.51 -29.48
N MET A 158 -27.54 -29.56 -29.85
CA MET A 158 -26.11 -29.79 -30.10
C MET A 158 -25.38 -30.34 -28.86
N SER A 159 -25.73 -29.84 -27.67
CA SER A 159 -25.09 -30.25 -26.41
C SER A 159 -25.18 -31.75 -26.13
N VAL A 160 -26.14 -32.45 -26.77
CA VAL A 160 -26.37 -33.89 -26.62
C VAL A 160 -26.26 -34.67 -27.92
N ALA A 161 -26.24 -34.00 -29.08
CA ALA A 161 -26.09 -34.62 -30.38
C ALA A 161 -24.70 -35.26 -30.63
N GLY A 162 -23.71 -34.91 -29.79
CA GLY A 162 -22.34 -35.41 -29.91
C GLY A 162 -21.67 -34.91 -31.20
N ASN A 163 -20.98 -35.80 -31.92
CA ASN A 163 -20.26 -35.48 -33.17
C ASN A 163 -21.15 -35.54 -34.43
N ASN A 164 -22.49 -35.46 -34.29
CA ASN A 164 -23.36 -35.46 -35.44
C ASN A 164 -23.23 -34.11 -36.19
N GLN A 165 -22.48 -34.15 -37.29
CA GLN A 165 -22.10 -32.98 -38.06
C GLN A 165 -23.30 -32.25 -38.67
N ASP A 166 -24.40 -32.94 -38.97
CA ASP A 166 -25.58 -32.32 -39.60
C ASP A 166 -26.26 -31.34 -38.64
N TYR A 167 -26.36 -31.70 -37.36
CA TYR A 167 -26.94 -30.84 -36.32
C TYR A 167 -26.02 -29.67 -35.96
N VAL A 168 -24.71 -29.91 -35.94
CA VAL A 168 -23.70 -28.85 -35.75
C VAL A 168 -23.73 -27.86 -36.89
N ASN A 169 -23.86 -28.33 -38.14
CA ASN A 169 -23.91 -27.48 -39.32
C ASN A 169 -25.19 -26.62 -39.34
N ALA A 170 -26.37 -27.21 -39.11
CA ALA A 170 -27.64 -26.49 -39.09
C ALA A 170 -27.67 -25.36 -38.04
N ALA A 171 -27.12 -25.61 -36.85
CA ALA A 171 -27.03 -24.61 -35.81
C ALA A 171 -26.02 -23.50 -36.14
N ASN A 172 -24.90 -23.84 -36.77
CA ASN A 172 -23.91 -22.86 -37.22
C ASN A 172 -24.46 -21.97 -38.35
N GLU A 173 -25.25 -22.53 -39.27
CA GLU A 173 -25.92 -21.77 -40.33
C GLU A 173 -26.88 -20.73 -39.75
N ILE A 174 -27.77 -21.13 -38.83
CA ILE A 174 -28.71 -20.22 -38.18
C ILE A 174 -27.97 -19.19 -37.32
N LYS A 175 -26.91 -19.60 -36.60
CA LYS A 175 -26.04 -18.67 -35.86
C LYS A 175 -25.47 -17.59 -36.78
N GLN A 176 -24.98 -17.97 -37.96
CA GLN A 176 -24.43 -17.03 -38.95
C GLN A 176 -25.51 -16.11 -39.50
N GLU A 177 -26.69 -16.64 -39.83
CA GLU A 177 -27.82 -15.85 -40.32
C GLU A 177 -28.26 -14.78 -39.31
N ILE A 178 -28.37 -15.14 -38.03
CA ILE A 178 -28.70 -14.20 -36.94
C ILE A 178 -27.64 -13.12 -36.83
N VAL A 179 -26.38 -13.52 -36.76
CA VAL A 179 -25.25 -12.58 -36.65
C VAL A 179 -25.24 -11.61 -37.84
N LEU A 180 -25.47 -12.09 -39.06
CA LEU A 180 -25.52 -11.25 -40.26
C LEU A 180 -26.73 -10.30 -40.26
N SER A 181 -27.91 -10.82 -39.92
CA SER A 181 -29.16 -10.05 -39.85
C SER A 181 -29.07 -8.95 -38.80
N GLU A 182 -28.70 -9.29 -37.57
CA GLU A 182 -28.60 -8.36 -36.45
C GLU A 182 -27.50 -7.33 -36.68
N TYR A 183 -26.35 -7.73 -37.23
CA TYR A 183 -25.31 -6.76 -37.59
C TYR A 183 -25.78 -5.79 -38.67
N LYS A 184 -26.54 -6.26 -39.68
CA LYS A 184 -27.11 -5.40 -40.72
C LYS A 184 -28.17 -4.46 -40.14
N ASN A 185 -29.02 -4.94 -39.24
CA ASN A 185 -30.02 -4.12 -38.54
C ASN A 185 -29.32 -3.05 -37.68
N GLY A 186 -28.25 -3.42 -36.97
CA GLY A 186 -27.42 -2.48 -36.21
C GLY A 186 -26.82 -1.38 -37.09
N LEU A 187 -26.30 -1.72 -38.28
CA LEU A 187 -25.82 -0.73 -39.26
C LEU A 187 -26.95 0.18 -39.74
N GLN A 188 -28.12 -0.38 -40.05
CA GLN A 188 -29.27 0.41 -40.49
C GLN A 188 -29.76 1.38 -39.42
N GLN A 189 -29.84 0.96 -38.15
CA GLN A 189 -30.21 1.83 -37.04
C GLN A 189 -29.17 2.93 -36.80
N LEU A 190 -27.88 2.60 -36.98
CA LEU A 190 -26.79 3.57 -36.89
C LEU A 190 -26.90 4.64 -37.99
N ASP A 191 -27.21 4.25 -39.23
CA ASP A 191 -27.44 5.17 -40.35
C ASP A 191 -28.69 6.06 -40.11
N GLN A 192 -29.67 5.56 -39.34
CA GLN A 192 -30.87 6.29 -38.93
C GLN A 192 -30.68 7.15 -37.67
N LEU A 193 -29.45 7.22 -37.13
CA LEU A 193 -29.11 7.92 -35.88
C LEU A 193 -29.87 7.39 -34.64
N ASN A 194 -30.37 6.15 -34.70
CA ASN A 194 -31.04 5.50 -33.58
C ASN A 194 -30.02 4.68 -32.78
N PHE A 195 -29.20 5.38 -32.00
CA PHE A 195 -28.03 4.84 -31.31
C PHE A 195 -28.36 3.72 -30.31
N ASP A 196 -29.47 3.88 -29.56
CA ASP A 196 -29.91 2.89 -28.57
C ASP A 196 -30.26 1.54 -29.23
N GLU A 197 -31.02 1.56 -30.33
CA GLU A 197 -31.38 0.35 -31.06
C GLU A 197 -30.16 -0.25 -31.79
N ALA A 198 -29.30 0.58 -32.38
CA ALA A 198 -28.04 0.11 -32.97
C ALA A 198 -27.17 -0.63 -31.96
N LYS A 199 -27.06 -0.10 -30.73
CA LYS A 199 -26.32 -0.72 -29.63
C LYS A 199 -26.91 -2.07 -29.23
N LYS A 200 -28.23 -2.18 -29.08
CA LYS A 200 -28.91 -3.46 -28.78
C LYS A 200 -28.60 -4.54 -29.81
N HIS A 201 -28.67 -4.19 -31.10
CA HIS A 201 -28.35 -5.12 -32.18
C HIS A 201 -26.88 -5.58 -32.12
N PHE A 202 -25.92 -4.66 -31.92
CA PHE A 202 -24.50 -5.06 -31.81
C PHE A 202 -24.17 -5.81 -30.51
N GLU A 203 -24.84 -5.53 -29.39
CA GLU A 203 -24.71 -6.31 -28.15
C GLU A 203 -25.18 -7.74 -28.33
N LEU A 204 -26.29 -7.94 -29.06
CA LEU A 204 -26.76 -9.27 -29.42
C LEU A 204 -25.74 -10.01 -30.27
N VAL A 205 -25.18 -9.36 -31.31
CA VAL A 205 -24.11 -9.95 -32.12
C VAL A 205 -22.90 -10.31 -31.26
N LYS A 206 -22.47 -9.42 -30.35
CA LYS A 206 -21.37 -9.67 -29.42
C LYS A 206 -21.62 -10.86 -28.50
N SER A 207 -22.86 -11.08 -28.06
CA SER A 207 -23.22 -12.23 -27.21
C SER A 207 -23.15 -13.58 -27.95
N ILE A 208 -23.39 -13.58 -29.25
CA ILE A 208 -23.43 -14.79 -30.10
C ILE A 208 -22.06 -15.07 -30.73
N ALA A 209 -21.39 -14.01 -31.21
CA ALA A 209 -20.11 -14.05 -31.90
C ALA A 209 -19.23 -12.86 -31.45
N PRO A 210 -18.54 -12.97 -30.30
CA PRO A 210 -17.71 -11.89 -29.75
C PRO A 210 -16.62 -11.39 -30.70
N ASP A 211 -16.08 -12.29 -31.51
CA ASP A 211 -15.01 -12.03 -32.48
C ASP A 211 -15.55 -11.61 -33.87
N TYR A 212 -16.85 -11.36 -33.99
CA TYR A 212 -17.42 -10.90 -35.24
C TYR A 212 -16.83 -9.55 -35.63
N GLN A 213 -16.49 -9.44 -36.91
CA GLN A 213 -15.66 -8.36 -37.43
C GLN A 213 -16.14 -6.97 -36.99
N ASN A 214 -15.18 -6.13 -36.57
CA ASN A 214 -15.37 -4.70 -36.36
C ASN A 214 -16.38 -4.29 -35.26
N LEU A 215 -16.87 -5.20 -34.41
CA LEU A 215 -17.84 -4.85 -33.36
C LEU A 215 -17.36 -3.73 -32.44
N GLN A 216 -16.11 -3.78 -31.98
CA GLN A 216 -15.55 -2.72 -31.13
C GLN A 216 -15.53 -1.36 -31.84
N MET A 217 -15.19 -1.35 -33.14
CA MET A 217 -15.24 -0.14 -33.95
C MET A 217 -16.68 0.39 -34.07
N ARG A 218 -17.69 -0.48 -34.16
CA ARG A 218 -19.10 -0.05 -34.19
C ARG A 218 -19.58 0.56 -32.88
N PHE A 219 -19.18 0.00 -31.74
CA PHE A 219 -19.46 0.63 -30.44
C PHE A 219 -18.78 2.00 -30.35
N THR A 220 -17.51 2.12 -30.73
CA THR A 220 -16.83 3.42 -30.79
C THR A 220 -17.56 4.39 -31.71
N GLN A 221 -18.02 3.95 -32.88
CA GLN A 221 -18.76 4.78 -33.82
C GLN A 221 -20.09 5.29 -33.22
N ILE A 222 -20.82 4.44 -32.49
CA ILE A 222 -22.03 4.85 -31.76
C ILE A 222 -21.70 5.93 -30.74
N GLU A 223 -20.73 5.69 -29.85
CA GLU A 223 -20.38 6.64 -28.78
C GLU A 223 -19.91 7.98 -29.36
N VAL A 224 -19.14 7.98 -30.45
CA VAL A 224 -18.71 9.20 -31.16
C VAL A 224 -19.88 9.93 -31.80
N SER A 225 -20.79 9.22 -32.47
CA SER A 225 -21.96 9.84 -33.13
C SER A 225 -22.98 10.38 -32.13
N GLU A 226 -23.21 9.68 -31.01
CA GLU A 226 -24.06 10.15 -29.93
C GLU A 226 -23.47 11.40 -29.27
N PHE A 227 -22.15 11.40 -29.02
CA PHE A 227 -21.45 12.59 -28.54
C PHE A 227 -21.60 13.76 -29.51
N ASP A 228 -21.31 13.55 -30.80
CA ASP A 228 -21.38 14.59 -31.83
C ASP A 228 -22.78 15.19 -31.93
N ALA A 229 -23.83 14.36 -31.95
CA ALA A 229 -25.22 14.82 -31.97
C ALA A 229 -25.56 15.68 -30.74
N LYS A 230 -25.18 15.25 -29.53
CA LYS A 230 -25.43 16.02 -28.29
C LYS A 230 -24.62 17.31 -28.25
N PHE A 231 -23.33 17.24 -28.58
CA PHE A 231 -22.43 18.38 -28.58
C PHE A 231 -22.91 19.46 -29.56
N ASN A 232 -23.20 19.08 -30.81
CA ASN A 232 -23.71 20.00 -31.83
C ASN A 232 -25.08 20.56 -31.41
N GLY A 233 -25.97 19.73 -30.84
CA GLY A 233 -27.24 20.19 -30.29
C GLY A 233 -27.07 21.29 -29.24
N PHE A 234 -26.13 21.15 -28.29
CA PHE A 234 -25.85 22.20 -27.31
C PHE A 234 -25.30 23.48 -27.95
N VAL A 235 -24.41 23.35 -28.94
CA VAL A 235 -23.86 24.50 -29.67
C VAL A 235 -24.96 25.26 -30.43
N GLU A 236 -25.83 24.53 -31.14
CA GLU A 236 -26.94 25.11 -31.92
C GLU A 236 -27.99 25.79 -31.05
N MET A 237 -28.27 25.24 -29.86
CA MET A 237 -29.16 25.85 -28.87
C MET A 237 -28.54 27.07 -28.15
N GLY A 238 -27.24 27.32 -28.33
CA GLY A 238 -26.52 28.38 -27.63
C GLY A 238 -26.11 28.03 -26.19
N ASP A 239 -26.29 26.77 -25.77
CA ASP A 239 -25.89 26.22 -24.47
C ASP A 239 -24.38 25.87 -24.47
N VAL A 240 -23.54 26.85 -24.80
CA VAL A 240 -22.09 26.66 -25.03
C VAL A 240 -21.35 26.14 -23.79
N ASP A 241 -21.79 26.51 -22.59
CA ASP A 241 -21.23 25.98 -21.34
C ASP A 241 -21.44 24.46 -21.21
N LYS A 242 -22.64 23.95 -21.54
CA LYS A 242 -22.90 22.50 -21.51
C LYS A 242 -22.12 21.75 -22.59
N ALA A 243 -21.93 22.37 -23.76
CA ALA A 243 -21.08 21.80 -24.80
C ALA A 243 -19.63 21.65 -24.32
N TYR A 244 -19.10 22.67 -23.62
CA TYR A 244 -17.78 22.62 -23.00
C TYR A 244 -17.70 21.54 -21.91
N ASP A 245 -18.64 21.50 -20.98
CA ASP A 245 -18.64 20.52 -19.89
C ASP A 245 -18.68 19.09 -20.45
N LEU A 246 -19.56 18.84 -21.43
CA LEU A 246 -19.63 17.55 -22.13
C LEU A 246 -18.29 17.16 -22.78
N LEU A 247 -17.60 18.12 -23.40
CA LEU A 247 -16.28 17.86 -23.99
C LEU A 247 -15.26 17.49 -22.93
N MET A 248 -15.17 18.26 -21.84
CA MET A 248 -14.20 18.03 -20.75
C MET A 248 -14.45 16.69 -20.03
N GLU A 249 -15.71 16.29 -19.83
CA GLU A 249 -16.07 15.00 -19.23
C GLU A 249 -15.64 13.78 -20.06
N ASN A 250 -15.41 13.97 -21.37
CA ASN A 250 -15.08 12.89 -22.29
C ASN A 250 -13.59 12.80 -22.66
N VAL A 251 -12.74 13.73 -22.20
CA VAL A 251 -11.31 13.78 -22.57
C VAL A 251 -10.56 12.49 -22.19
N ASP A 252 -10.87 11.92 -21.04
CA ASP A 252 -10.21 10.71 -20.53
C ASP A 252 -10.78 9.40 -21.11
N LYS A 253 -11.77 9.48 -22.01
CA LYS A 253 -12.41 8.27 -22.58
C LYS A 253 -11.53 7.66 -23.68
N PRO A 254 -11.43 6.31 -23.78
CA PRO A 254 -10.61 5.66 -24.80
C PRO A 254 -10.94 6.03 -26.25
N TYR A 255 -12.18 6.45 -26.52
CA TYR A 255 -12.67 6.86 -27.84
C TYR A 255 -12.55 8.37 -28.12
N PHE A 256 -12.01 9.15 -27.18
CA PHE A 256 -11.85 10.60 -27.34
C PHE A 256 -11.08 11.03 -28.61
N PRO A 257 -10.01 10.33 -29.05
CA PRO A 257 -9.32 10.71 -30.28
C PRO A 257 -10.22 10.71 -31.53
N GLU A 258 -11.27 9.88 -31.56
CA GLU A 258 -12.25 9.88 -32.65
C GLU A 258 -13.26 11.01 -32.49
N ILE A 259 -13.74 11.28 -31.27
CA ILE A 259 -14.56 12.47 -30.96
C ILE A 259 -13.85 13.73 -31.44
N ALA A 260 -12.58 13.89 -31.04
CA ALA A 260 -11.78 15.06 -31.35
C ALA A 260 -11.67 15.31 -32.85
N LYS A 261 -11.66 14.28 -33.71
CA LYS A 261 -11.63 14.47 -35.17
C LYS A 261 -12.94 15.07 -35.70
N VAL A 262 -14.08 14.63 -35.18
CA VAL A 262 -15.40 15.01 -35.69
C VAL A 262 -15.81 16.41 -35.21
N VAL A 263 -15.59 16.70 -33.92
CA VAL A 263 -16.14 17.93 -33.30
C VAL A 263 -15.24 19.17 -33.47
N LYS A 264 -14.03 19.03 -34.00
CA LYS A 264 -13.06 20.12 -34.21
C LYS A 264 -13.67 21.42 -34.78
N PRO A 265 -14.48 21.40 -35.84
CA PRO A 265 -15.08 22.61 -36.41
C PRO A 265 -16.01 23.33 -35.43
N MET A 266 -16.88 22.60 -34.75
CA MET A 266 -17.85 23.18 -33.79
C MET A 266 -17.16 23.59 -32.48
N ALA A 267 -16.16 22.84 -32.05
CA ALA A 267 -15.36 23.20 -30.88
C ALA A 267 -14.55 24.49 -31.10
N LYS A 268 -14.11 24.79 -32.33
CA LYS A 268 -13.55 26.12 -32.65
C LYS A 268 -14.55 27.25 -32.42
N LEU A 269 -15.84 27.03 -32.70
CA LEU A 269 -16.89 28.01 -32.41
C LEU A 269 -17.11 28.16 -30.90
N VAL A 270 -17.10 27.06 -30.15
CA VAL A 270 -17.17 27.06 -28.68
C VAL A 270 -16.01 27.86 -28.08
N ALA A 271 -14.78 27.58 -28.49
CA ALA A 271 -13.60 28.32 -28.04
C ALA A 271 -13.68 29.80 -28.45
N GLY A 272 -14.07 30.09 -29.70
CA GLY A 272 -14.27 31.45 -30.20
C GLY A 272 -15.34 32.24 -29.44
N TYR A 273 -16.42 31.58 -29.03
CA TYR A 273 -17.46 32.18 -28.18
C TYR A 273 -16.90 32.63 -26.83
N PHE A 274 -16.16 31.75 -26.14
CA PHE A 274 -15.54 32.11 -24.87
C PHE A 274 -14.48 33.20 -25.02
N SER A 275 -13.63 33.12 -26.05
CA SER A 275 -12.66 34.17 -26.37
C SER A 275 -13.35 35.51 -26.63
N GLY A 276 -14.41 35.54 -27.46
CA GLY A 276 -15.19 36.74 -27.74
C GLY A 276 -15.83 37.36 -26.49
N ARG A 277 -16.46 36.54 -25.64
CA ARG A 277 -17.02 37.03 -24.36
C ARG A 277 -15.94 37.52 -23.40
N SER A 278 -14.77 36.88 -23.40
CA SER A 278 -13.65 37.33 -22.58
C SER A 278 -13.16 38.71 -23.03
N LYS A 279 -13.14 38.99 -24.34
CA LYS A 279 -12.78 40.32 -24.89
C LYS A 279 -13.67 41.43 -24.35
N ASP A 280 -14.98 41.20 -24.30
CA ASP A 280 -15.94 42.16 -23.75
C ASP A 280 -15.68 42.40 -22.26
N ALA A 281 -15.38 41.34 -21.50
CA ALA A 281 -15.03 41.43 -20.09
C ALA A 281 -13.71 42.18 -19.86
N ILE A 282 -12.65 41.88 -20.64
CA ILE A 282 -11.36 42.58 -20.61
C ILE A 282 -11.54 44.08 -20.91
N THR A 283 -12.34 44.41 -21.92
CA THR A 283 -12.62 45.82 -22.29
C THR A 283 -13.31 46.58 -21.16
N LYS A 284 -14.18 45.90 -20.41
CA LYS A 284 -14.84 46.43 -19.20
C LYS A 284 -13.96 46.38 -17.96
N LYS A 285 -12.74 45.84 -18.04
CA LYS A 285 -11.83 45.56 -16.92
C LYS A 285 -12.42 44.61 -15.87
N ASP A 286 -13.38 43.78 -16.28
CA ASP A 286 -13.96 42.71 -15.46
C ASP A 286 -13.10 41.44 -15.59
N TYR A 287 -11.95 41.45 -14.92
CA TYR A 287 -11.00 40.34 -14.99
C TYR A 287 -11.53 39.07 -14.31
N GLN A 288 -12.44 39.22 -13.33
CA GLN A 288 -13.13 38.10 -12.69
C GLN A 288 -13.96 37.30 -13.69
N ALA A 289 -14.68 37.98 -14.59
CA ALA A 289 -15.41 37.30 -15.67
C ALA A 289 -14.47 36.84 -16.80
N ALA A 290 -13.45 37.63 -17.15
CA ALA A 290 -12.57 37.33 -18.27
C ALA A 290 -11.71 36.07 -18.08
N TYR A 291 -11.13 35.89 -16.89
CA TYR A 291 -10.21 34.80 -16.59
C TYR A 291 -10.80 33.39 -16.84
N PRO A 292 -11.96 33.00 -16.27
CA PRO A 292 -12.52 31.68 -16.50
C PRO A 292 -12.94 31.46 -17.96
N LEU A 293 -13.41 32.51 -18.66
CA LEU A 293 -13.77 32.40 -20.07
C LEU A 293 -12.53 32.12 -20.94
N LEU A 294 -11.42 32.83 -20.72
CA LEU A 294 -10.16 32.54 -21.42
C LEU A 294 -9.65 31.15 -21.11
N LYS A 295 -9.76 30.70 -19.85
CA LYS A 295 -9.37 29.34 -19.46
C LYS A 295 -10.17 28.30 -20.24
N LYS A 296 -11.51 28.40 -20.26
CA LYS A 296 -12.37 27.49 -21.07
C LYS A 296 -11.98 27.50 -22.54
N SER A 297 -11.72 28.67 -23.13
CA SER A 297 -11.25 28.78 -24.51
C SER A 297 -9.94 28.01 -24.70
N LYS A 298 -8.93 28.25 -23.85
CA LYS A 298 -7.63 27.59 -23.91
C LYS A 298 -7.75 26.08 -23.75
N ASP A 299 -8.55 25.61 -22.79
CA ASP A 299 -8.76 24.19 -22.53
C ASP A 299 -9.27 23.48 -23.79
N VAL A 300 -10.22 24.07 -24.52
CA VAL A 300 -10.71 23.53 -25.80
C VAL A 300 -9.60 23.49 -26.86
N PHE A 301 -8.80 24.55 -26.99
CA PHE A 301 -7.68 24.60 -27.94
C PHE A 301 -6.63 23.52 -27.66
N VAL A 302 -6.23 23.38 -26.39
CA VAL A 302 -5.21 22.41 -25.96
C VAL A 302 -5.75 20.98 -26.11
N THR A 303 -6.96 20.72 -25.60
CA THR A 303 -7.58 19.40 -25.60
C THR A 303 -7.75 18.84 -27.02
N LEU A 304 -8.05 19.69 -27.99
CA LEU A 304 -8.29 19.29 -29.38
C LEU A 304 -7.09 19.52 -30.32
N GLU A 305 -5.94 19.92 -29.77
CA GLU A 305 -4.72 20.23 -30.52
C GLU A 305 -4.98 21.17 -31.71
N LEU A 306 -5.79 22.20 -31.47
CA LEU A 306 -6.17 23.18 -32.49
C LEU A 306 -4.98 24.10 -32.77
N GLN A 307 -4.37 23.96 -33.96
CA GLN A 307 -3.16 24.69 -34.36
C GLN A 307 -3.36 26.18 -34.66
N ASP A 308 -4.61 26.66 -34.67
CA ASP A 308 -4.90 28.06 -34.97
C ASP A 308 -4.58 28.94 -33.75
N THR A 309 -3.45 29.64 -33.89
CA THR A 309 -2.90 30.68 -33.02
C THR A 309 -2.46 30.21 -31.64
N VAL A 310 -1.14 29.99 -31.53
CA VAL A 310 -0.42 29.71 -30.27
C VAL A 310 -0.77 30.73 -29.18
N HIS A 311 -1.19 31.95 -29.56
CA HIS A 311 -1.79 32.94 -28.65
C HIS A 311 -2.84 33.79 -29.37
N SER A 312 -4.05 33.88 -28.82
CA SER A 312 -5.07 34.79 -29.36
C SER A 312 -4.73 36.27 -29.04
N GLN A 313 -5.31 37.20 -29.79
CA GLN A 313 -5.19 38.63 -29.48
C GLN A 313 -5.81 38.94 -28.12
N GLU A 314 -6.95 38.31 -27.81
CA GLU A 314 -7.67 38.43 -26.56
C GLU A 314 -6.83 37.95 -25.36
N GLU A 315 -6.16 36.81 -25.49
CA GLU A 315 -5.22 36.33 -24.47
C GLU A 315 -4.09 37.34 -24.25
N THR A 316 -3.48 37.85 -25.33
CA THR A 316 -2.39 38.82 -25.23
C THR A 316 -2.83 40.10 -24.49
N LEU A 317 -4.01 40.64 -24.82
CA LEU A 317 -4.57 41.81 -24.15
C LEU A 317 -4.84 41.55 -22.66
N PHE A 318 -5.33 40.35 -22.31
CA PHE A 318 -5.52 39.96 -20.92
C PHE A 318 -4.18 39.88 -20.17
N LEU A 319 -3.19 39.18 -20.72
CA LEU A 319 -1.89 39.00 -20.09
C LEU A 319 -1.16 40.33 -19.88
N GLU A 320 -1.21 41.24 -20.85
CA GLU A 320 -0.66 42.60 -20.68
C GLU A 320 -1.36 43.36 -19.54
N ALA A 321 -2.67 43.20 -19.40
CA ALA A 321 -3.43 43.83 -18.31
C ALA A 321 -3.08 43.21 -16.94
N ILE A 322 -3.01 41.88 -16.84
CA ILE A 322 -2.61 41.17 -15.63
C ILE A 322 -1.16 41.51 -15.25
N PHE A 323 -0.26 41.65 -16.22
CA PHE A 323 1.13 42.03 -15.96
C PHE A 323 1.24 43.46 -15.39
N LYS A 324 0.42 44.41 -15.86
CA LYS A 324 0.32 45.76 -15.27
C LYS A 324 -0.24 45.72 -13.85
N LEU A 325 -1.22 44.85 -13.58
CA LEU A 325 -1.76 44.65 -12.23
C LEU A 325 -0.71 44.07 -11.28
N HIS A 326 0.09 43.11 -11.76
CA HIS A 326 1.25 42.59 -11.04
C HIS A 326 2.22 43.73 -10.65
N GLN A 327 2.59 44.60 -11.59
CA GLN A 327 3.49 45.74 -11.31
C GLN A 327 2.91 46.69 -10.27
N LYS A 328 1.60 47.00 -10.37
CA LYS A 328 0.90 47.84 -9.39
C LYS A 328 0.88 47.18 -8.00
N ALA A 329 0.58 45.88 -7.91
CA ALA A 329 0.56 45.14 -6.66
C ALA A 329 1.96 45.11 -6.00
N ASN A 330 3.02 44.95 -6.79
CA ASN A 330 4.40 45.05 -6.33
C ASN A 330 4.74 46.44 -5.77
N GLN A 331 4.33 47.52 -6.43
CA GLN A 331 4.51 48.90 -5.93
C GLN A 331 3.77 49.12 -4.60
N GLN A 332 2.63 48.46 -4.40
CA GLN A 332 1.84 48.50 -3.18
C GLN A 332 2.34 47.55 -2.08
N LYS A 333 3.45 46.83 -2.32
CA LYS A 333 4.00 45.78 -1.42
C LYS A 333 3.02 44.63 -1.14
N ARG A 334 2.08 44.39 -2.05
CA ARG A 334 1.12 43.26 -2.02
C ARG A 334 1.68 42.10 -2.81
N TYR A 335 2.71 41.46 -2.26
CA TYR A 335 3.51 40.49 -3.00
C TYR A 335 2.75 39.20 -3.29
N GLY A 336 1.82 38.79 -2.42
CA GLY A 336 0.96 37.64 -2.66
C GLY A 336 0.01 37.86 -3.83
N LEU A 337 -0.61 39.03 -3.91
CA LEU A 337 -1.40 39.43 -5.09
C LEU A 337 -0.53 39.49 -6.36
N ALA A 338 0.66 40.09 -6.27
CA ALA A 338 1.57 40.19 -7.40
C ALA A 338 2.00 38.81 -7.92
N LEU A 339 2.23 37.84 -7.02
CA LEU A 339 2.53 36.46 -7.36
C LEU A 339 1.33 35.77 -8.04
N ALA A 340 0.12 35.96 -7.51
CA ALA A 340 -1.10 35.39 -8.09
C ALA A 340 -1.29 35.81 -9.56
N HIS A 341 -1.08 37.09 -9.85
CA HIS A 341 -1.13 37.63 -11.21
C HIS A 341 -0.11 36.97 -12.14
N LEU A 342 1.14 36.79 -11.70
CA LEU A 342 2.15 36.08 -12.49
C LEU A 342 1.82 34.61 -12.69
N LYS A 343 1.23 33.94 -11.69
CA LYS A 343 0.80 32.55 -11.80
C LYS A 343 -0.34 32.35 -12.80
N MET A 344 -1.22 33.33 -12.93
CA MET A 344 -2.18 33.34 -14.05
C MET A 344 -1.47 33.50 -15.39
N ILE A 345 -0.46 34.37 -15.49
CA ILE A 345 0.29 34.52 -16.74
C ILE A 345 1.00 33.21 -17.11
N GLU A 346 1.66 32.55 -16.16
CA GLU A 346 2.30 31.24 -16.33
C GLU A 346 1.31 30.17 -16.83
N GLU A 347 0.07 30.16 -16.32
CA GLU A 347 -0.97 29.23 -16.76
C GLU A 347 -1.30 29.38 -18.25
N PHE A 348 -1.31 30.60 -18.79
CA PHE A 348 -1.60 30.83 -20.22
C PHE A 348 -0.34 30.75 -21.09
N ARG A 349 0.74 31.42 -20.69
CA ARG A 349 1.95 31.61 -21.47
C ARG A 349 3.21 31.47 -20.59
N PRO A 350 3.73 30.25 -20.41
CA PRO A 350 4.96 30.00 -19.64
C PRO A 350 6.21 30.72 -20.19
N ASP A 351 6.21 31.05 -21.49
CA ASP A 351 7.27 31.75 -22.20
C ASP A 351 7.05 33.28 -22.29
N TYR A 352 6.12 33.84 -21.49
CA TYR A 352 5.86 35.27 -21.48
C TYR A 352 7.13 36.08 -21.09
N PRO A 353 7.42 37.21 -21.77
CA PRO A 353 8.63 37.99 -21.52
C PRO A 353 8.81 38.37 -20.04
N ASP A 354 10.02 38.21 -19.52
CA ASP A 354 10.40 38.51 -18.12
C ASP A 354 9.64 37.71 -17.03
N LEU A 355 8.75 36.79 -17.39
CA LEU A 355 7.92 36.03 -16.44
C LEU A 355 8.78 35.25 -15.43
N THR A 356 9.78 34.50 -15.90
CA THR A 356 10.64 33.69 -15.02
C THR A 356 11.35 34.54 -13.97
N LYS A 357 11.85 35.72 -14.37
CA LYS A 357 12.52 36.65 -13.46
C LYS A 357 11.51 37.20 -12.44
N ALA A 358 10.37 37.69 -12.92
CA ALA A 358 9.32 38.27 -12.07
C ALA A 358 8.74 37.24 -11.09
N LEU A 359 8.56 35.99 -11.51
CA LEU A 359 8.12 34.87 -10.67
C LEU A 359 9.13 34.61 -9.57
N ARG A 360 10.42 34.49 -9.90
CA ARG A 360 11.48 34.27 -8.91
C ARG A 360 11.52 35.38 -7.86
N GLU A 361 11.43 36.63 -8.29
CA GLU A 361 11.42 37.79 -7.40
C GLU A 361 10.18 37.80 -6.49
N SER A 362 8.99 37.56 -7.06
CA SER A 362 7.73 37.56 -6.29
C SER A 362 7.66 36.39 -5.32
N LEU A 363 8.08 35.19 -5.74
CA LEU A 363 8.20 34.01 -4.89
C LEU A 363 9.14 34.29 -3.72
N SER A 364 10.30 34.89 -3.97
CA SER A 364 11.23 35.27 -2.90
C SER A 364 10.59 36.24 -1.91
N LYS A 365 9.85 37.25 -2.38
CA LYS A 365 9.21 38.25 -1.50
C LYS A 365 8.08 37.65 -0.67
N VAL A 366 7.22 36.83 -1.26
CA VAL A 366 6.16 36.11 -0.55
C VAL A 366 6.75 35.11 0.45
N LYS A 367 7.80 34.37 0.06
CA LYS A 367 8.53 33.48 0.97
C LYS A 367 9.02 34.20 2.22
N LEU A 368 9.62 35.38 2.05
CA LEU A 368 10.12 36.18 3.16
C LEU A 368 9.02 36.69 4.09
N GLN A 369 7.80 36.91 3.58
CA GLN A 369 6.63 37.26 4.40
C GLN A 369 5.97 36.05 5.07
N GLY A 370 5.96 34.90 4.38
CA GLY A 370 5.35 33.67 4.85
C GLY A 370 6.18 32.95 5.92
N ILE A 371 7.50 32.88 5.75
CA ILE A 371 8.39 32.20 6.70
C ILE A 371 8.65 33.10 7.90
N LYS A 372 8.41 32.57 9.11
CA LYS A 372 8.54 33.34 10.34
C LYS A 372 10.01 33.49 10.73
N GLY A 373 10.45 34.73 10.92
CA GLY A 373 11.74 35.06 11.49
C GLY A 373 11.77 34.75 12.98
N VAL A 374 12.69 33.92 13.45
CA VAL A 374 12.84 33.59 14.87
C VAL A 374 14.24 33.95 15.32
N SER A 375 14.33 34.65 16.44
CA SER A 375 15.61 34.96 17.08
C SER A 375 15.66 34.37 18.47
N ILE A 376 16.71 33.60 18.74
CA ILE A 376 16.94 32.98 20.05
C ILE A 376 18.01 33.78 20.77
N SER A 377 17.66 34.31 21.94
CA SER A 377 18.61 34.93 22.86
C SER A 377 19.35 33.87 23.68
N ALA A 378 20.55 34.19 24.17
CA ALA A 378 21.20 33.35 25.16
C ALA A 378 20.30 33.22 26.40
N PHE A 379 20.17 32.01 26.92
CA PHE A 379 19.37 31.77 28.12
C PHE A 379 20.13 32.35 29.31
N SER A 380 19.49 33.21 30.11
CA SER A 380 20.11 33.81 31.28
C SER A 380 20.24 32.77 32.40
N ASN A 381 21.23 32.93 33.27
CA ASN A 381 21.37 32.14 34.50
C ASN A 381 21.45 33.11 35.68
N GLN A 382 20.77 32.80 36.80
CA GLN A 382 20.88 33.60 38.02
C GLN A 382 22.20 33.35 38.77
N ALA A 383 22.88 32.23 38.49
CA ALA A 383 24.22 31.94 38.98
C ALA A 383 25.23 32.15 37.85
N ASP A 384 26.42 32.69 38.16
CA ASP A 384 27.49 33.14 37.24
C ASP A 384 28.06 32.11 36.22
N ALA A 385 27.40 30.97 36.00
CA ALA A 385 27.73 29.99 34.97
C ALA A 385 27.07 30.35 33.62
N ASN A 386 27.61 31.38 32.95
CA ASN A 386 27.16 31.83 31.62
C ASN A 386 27.29 30.78 30.49
N SER A 387 27.94 29.64 30.72
CA SER A 387 28.23 28.64 29.68
C SER A 387 27.05 27.74 29.31
N GLN A 388 26.17 27.38 30.25
CA GLN A 388 25.06 26.45 29.96
C GLN A 388 23.97 27.10 29.10
N GLY A 389 23.66 28.37 29.38
CA GLY A 389 22.63 29.10 28.65
C GLY A 389 22.97 29.32 27.18
N SER A 390 24.25 29.49 26.85
CA SER A 390 24.71 29.57 25.45
C SER A 390 24.72 28.20 24.76
N VAL A 391 24.96 27.11 25.48
CA VAL A 391 24.85 25.75 24.95
C VAL A 391 23.39 25.43 24.63
N ILE A 392 22.44 25.79 25.51
CA ILE A 392 21.00 25.62 25.24
C ILE A 392 20.60 26.38 23.98
N SER A 393 20.95 27.67 23.88
CA SER A 393 20.59 28.47 22.70
C SER A 393 21.22 27.92 21.42
N SER A 394 22.49 27.50 21.45
CA SER A 394 23.17 26.90 20.30
C SER A 394 22.53 25.58 19.85
N ARG A 395 22.20 24.69 20.79
CA ARG A 395 21.52 23.42 20.51
C ARG A 395 20.11 23.65 19.96
N LEU A 396 19.39 24.65 20.47
CA LEU A 396 18.08 25.05 19.95
C LEU A 396 18.16 25.61 18.53
N THR A 397 19.09 26.53 18.27
CA THR A 397 19.34 27.06 16.92
C THR A 397 19.58 25.93 15.93
N ARG A 398 20.42 24.95 16.30
CA ARG A 398 20.66 23.76 15.48
C ARG A 398 19.41 22.92 15.29
N TYR A 399 18.67 22.64 16.37
CA TYR A 399 17.43 21.86 16.30
C TYR A 399 16.41 22.49 15.34
N LEU A 400 16.20 23.80 15.43
CA LEU A 400 15.28 24.51 14.53
C LEU A 400 15.79 24.53 13.08
N LEU A 401 17.10 24.66 12.86
CA LEU A 401 17.67 24.60 11.52
C LEU A 401 17.48 23.21 10.88
N ASP A 402 17.66 22.14 11.65
CA ASP A 402 17.57 20.77 11.17
C ASP A 402 16.11 20.32 10.94
N ASN A 403 15.18 20.78 11.79
CA ASN A 403 13.79 20.30 11.79
C ASN A 403 12.75 21.28 11.20
N LEU A 404 13.07 22.58 11.09
CA LEU A 404 12.12 23.64 10.71
C LEU A 404 12.66 24.60 9.65
N SER A 405 13.67 24.19 8.87
CA SER A 405 14.30 25.02 7.82
C SER A 405 13.34 25.63 6.79
N HIS A 406 12.18 25.01 6.57
CA HIS A 406 11.15 25.48 5.64
C HIS A 406 10.05 26.32 6.31
N ASP A 407 9.91 26.25 7.63
CA ASP A 407 8.85 26.92 8.40
C ASP A 407 9.35 28.18 9.11
N VAL A 408 10.62 28.18 9.46
CA VAL A 408 11.26 29.22 10.27
C VAL A 408 12.56 29.67 9.64
N ARG A 409 12.81 30.97 9.71
CA ARG A 409 14.09 31.57 9.36
C ARG A 409 14.77 32.06 10.63
N LEU A 410 15.95 31.55 10.90
CA LEU A 410 16.73 31.96 12.07
C LEU A 410 17.41 33.31 11.82
N VAL A 411 17.29 34.21 12.79
CA VAL A 411 17.85 35.57 12.73
C VAL A 411 18.78 35.79 13.93
N GLU A 412 20.07 35.89 13.66
CA GLU A 412 21.09 36.15 14.68
C GLU A 412 21.26 37.66 14.92
N ARG A 413 20.94 38.12 16.14
CA ARG A 413 20.98 39.56 16.48
C ARG A 413 22.40 40.14 16.55
N GLU A 414 23.38 39.35 16.97
CA GLU A 414 24.77 39.83 17.08
C GLU A 414 25.40 40.11 15.70
N GLN A 415 25.00 39.36 14.67
CA GLN A 415 25.44 39.60 13.30
C GLN A 415 24.60 40.68 12.59
N LEU A 416 23.43 41.01 13.14
CA LEU A 416 22.47 41.92 12.54
C LEU A 416 23.01 43.33 12.34
N GLU A 417 23.76 43.87 13.30
CA GLU A 417 24.33 45.21 13.20
C GLU A 417 25.38 45.30 12.07
N ASN A 418 26.17 44.24 11.88
CA ASN A 418 27.15 44.14 10.81
C ASN A 418 26.48 44.00 9.45
N VAL A 419 25.44 43.17 9.36
CA VAL A 419 24.64 42.97 8.13
C VAL A 419 23.87 44.24 7.75
N ILE A 420 23.22 44.91 8.71
CA ILE A 420 22.52 46.18 8.47
C ILE A 420 23.50 47.25 8.02
N ARG A 421 24.67 47.35 8.64
CA ARG A 421 25.73 48.30 8.23
C ARG A 421 26.21 48.02 6.81
N GLU A 422 26.42 46.76 6.44
CA GLU A 422 26.85 46.38 5.09
C GLU A 422 25.74 46.62 4.05
N ASN A 423 24.48 46.34 4.40
CA ASN A 423 23.33 46.52 3.52
C ASN A 423 22.95 47.98 3.30
N GLN A 424 23.10 48.83 4.33
CA GLN A 424 22.97 50.28 4.19
C GLN A 424 23.99 50.88 3.22
N LEU A 425 25.17 50.26 3.09
CA LEU A 425 26.18 50.65 2.10
C LEU A 425 25.81 50.18 0.67
N LYS A 426 24.99 49.13 0.52
CA LYS A 426 24.59 48.54 -0.79
C LYS A 426 23.32 49.15 -1.41
N LYS A 427 22.60 50.05 -0.72
CA LYS A 427 21.34 50.70 -1.20
C LYS A 427 20.23 49.71 -1.66
N ASP A 428 20.20 48.49 -1.14
CA ASP A 428 19.07 47.56 -1.37
C ASP A 428 18.04 47.70 -0.25
N GLU A 429 16.92 48.39 -0.50
CA GLU A 429 15.82 48.57 0.48
C GLU A 429 15.18 47.22 0.90
N ASP A 430 15.17 46.22 0.02
CA ASP A 430 14.58 44.89 0.29
C ASP A 430 15.40 44.07 1.30
N SER A 431 16.68 44.40 1.52
CA SER A 431 17.58 43.68 2.42
C SER A 431 17.37 44.00 3.91
N ALA A 432 16.67 45.09 4.24
CA ALA A 432 16.36 45.47 5.62
C ALA A 432 15.33 44.54 6.28
N HIS A 433 14.36 44.01 5.49
CA HIS A 433 13.39 43.04 5.98
C HIS A 433 14.02 41.66 6.25
N LEU A 434 15.18 41.37 5.64
CA LEU A 434 15.93 40.15 5.93
C LEU A 434 16.53 40.15 7.36
N ALA A 435 16.57 41.28 8.04
CA ALA A 435 17.18 41.41 9.35
C ALA A 435 16.17 41.42 10.52
N VAL A 436 14.86 41.30 10.27
CA VAL A 436 13.85 41.44 11.33
C VAL A 436 13.31 40.06 11.74
N ALA A 437 13.35 39.79 13.04
CA ALA A 437 12.69 38.63 13.63
C ALA A 437 11.22 38.94 13.93
N ASP A 438 10.33 37.99 13.65
CA ASP A 438 8.91 38.05 14.02
C ASP A 438 8.68 37.57 15.45
N TYR A 439 9.49 36.63 15.92
CA TYR A 439 9.43 36.10 17.27
C TYR A 439 10.79 36.10 17.97
N PHE A 440 10.76 36.41 19.27
CA PHE A 440 11.90 36.25 20.16
C PHE A 440 11.66 35.06 21.09
N ILE A 441 12.67 34.21 21.21
CA ILE A 441 12.72 33.14 22.20
C ILE A 441 13.73 33.57 23.26
N GLU A 442 13.23 33.76 24.46
CA GLU A 442 14.03 34.10 25.63
C GLU A 442 13.81 33.04 26.70
N GLY A 443 14.85 32.70 27.44
CA GLY A 443 14.70 31.78 28.56
C GLY A 443 15.69 32.03 29.68
N ASN A 444 15.40 31.39 30.81
CA ASN A 444 16.16 31.48 32.04
C ASN A 444 16.38 30.08 32.60
N ILE A 445 17.61 29.79 33.01
CA ILE A 445 17.95 28.61 33.79
C ILE A 445 17.60 28.93 35.23
N ASP A 446 16.53 28.32 35.72
CA ASP A 446 15.99 28.54 37.07
C ASP A 446 16.76 27.72 38.11
N THR A 447 17.21 26.51 37.75
CA THR A 447 18.03 25.65 38.61
C THR A 447 18.95 24.81 37.75
N SER A 448 20.22 24.72 38.11
CA SER A 448 21.19 23.81 37.49
C SER A 448 22.18 23.40 38.55
N ARG A 449 22.08 22.15 39.04
CA ARG A 449 22.93 21.63 40.12
C ARG A 449 23.06 20.13 40.08
N VAL A 450 24.18 19.63 40.59
CA VAL A 450 24.42 18.20 40.83
C VAL A 450 24.67 18.01 42.33
N ASP A 451 23.79 17.29 42.99
CA ASP A 451 23.96 16.91 44.38
C ASP A 451 24.75 15.60 44.45
N SER A 452 25.90 15.61 45.12
CA SER A 452 26.73 14.43 45.35
C SER A 452 26.68 14.00 46.81
N SER A 453 26.51 12.70 47.04
CA SER A 453 26.53 12.09 48.37
C SER A 453 27.37 10.81 48.36
N ILE A 454 28.12 10.59 49.45
CA ILE A 454 28.92 9.38 49.67
C ILE A 454 28.53 8.83 51.04
N ASN A 455 27.94 7.64 51.07
CA ASN A 455 27.57 6.94 52.28
C ASN A 455 28.58 5.83 52.56
N LYS A 456 29.34 5.98 53.65
CA LYS A 456 30.32 4.98 54.07
C LYS A 456 29.64 3.89 54.89
N SER A 457 29.88 2.63 54.52
CA SER A 457 29.43 1.46 55.26
C SER A 457 30.61 0.51 55.51
N GLN A 458 30.51 -0.33 56.52
CA GLN A 458 31.56 -1.26 56.90
C GLN A 458 31.01 -2.67 56.90
N ASP A 459 31.73 -3.58 56.25
CA ASP A 459 31.40 -4.99 56.22
C ASP A 459 32.52 -5.82 56.85
N LYS A 460 32.20 -6.69 57.79
CA LYS A 460 33.18 -7.44 58.60
C LYS A 460 33.20 -8.89 58.17
N HIS A 461 34.35 -9.33 57.66
CA HIS A 461 34.58 -10.68 57.19
C HIS A 461 35.65 -11.36 58.03
N ARG A 462 35.40 -12.59 58.46
CA ARG A 462 36.42 -13.43 59.10
C ARG A 462 37.17 -14.21 58.03
N VAL A 463 38.44 -13.87 57.82
CA VAL A 463 39.25 -14.40 56.71
C VAL A 463 40.56 -14.99 57.24
N VAL A 464 41.14 -15.90 56.47
CA VAL A 464 42.45 -16.51 56.79
C VAL A 464 43.54 -15.53 56.38
N THR A 465 44.37 -15.09 57.32
CA THR A 465 45.43 -14.10 57.06
C THR A 465 46.83 -14.71 57.09
N SER A 466 47.05 -15.79 57.82
CA SER A 466 48.32 -16.51 57.79
C SER A 466 48.14 -17.94 58.26
N HIS A 467 49.14 -18.79 58.05
CA HIS A 467 49.21 -20.09 58.68
C HIS A 467 50.29 -20.07 59.76
N LYS A 468 49.95 -20.49 60.97
CA LYS A 468 50.89 -20.58 62.08
C LYS A 468 51.35 -22.02 62.23
N ASP A 469 52.67 -22.19 62.29
CA ASP A 469 53.29 -23.47 62.59
C ASP A 469 53.17 -23.78 64.08
N VAL A 470 52.22 -24.64 64.44
CA VAL A 470 51.97 -25.08 65.81
C VAL A 470 52.70 -26.40 66.03
N SER A 471 53.34 -26.56 67.20
CA SER A 471 54.08 -27.78 67.54
C SER A 471 53.16 -28.99 67.39
N ASN A 472 53.56 -29.94 66.55
CA ASN A 472 52.75 -31.12 66.29
C ASN A 472 52.78 -32.02 67.53
N PRO A 473 51.67 -32.22 68.25
CA PRO A 473 51.67 -33.06 69.44
C PRO A 473 52.11 -34.50 69.14
N ALA A 474 51.89 -34.97 67.90
CA ALA A 474 52.37 -36.27 67.43
C ALA A 474 53.91 -36.31 67.33
N TYR A 475 54.57 -35.19 67.00
CA TYR A 475 56.03 -35.09 67.02
C TYR A 475 56.58 -35.04 68.45
N GLU A 476 55.95 -34.30 69.36
CA GLU A 476 56.37 -34.28 70.75
C GLU A 476 56.19 -35.64 71.43
N ALA A 477 55.09 -36.34 71.12
CA ALA A 477 54.87 -37.71 71.58
C ALA A 477 55.92 -38.66 70.97
N TRP A 478 56.23 -38.52 69.69
CA TRP A 478 57.31 -39.28 69.04
C TRP A 478 58.68 -39.01 69.68
N GLU A 479 59.01 -37.75 69.97
CA GLU A 479 60.29 -37.33 70.56
C GLU A 479 60.48 -37.86 71.98
N LYS A 480 59.39 -37.94 72.77
CA LYS A 480 59.39 -38.47 74.15
C LYS A 480 59.26 -40.00 74.22
N SER A 481 58.64 -40.62 73.22
CA SER A 481 58.69 -42.08 73.04
C SER A 481 60.09 -42.49 72.58
N SER A 482 60.42 -43.78 72.58
CA SER A 482 61.78 -44.28 72.27
C SER A 482 62.26 -44.04 70.82
N LYS A 483 61.74 -43.03 70.11
CA LYS A 483 62.04 -42.61 68.74
C LYS A 483 61.97 -43.77 67.75
N LYS A 484 60.91 -44.59 67.87
CA LYS A 484 60.67 -45.72 66.96
C LYS A 484 59.70 -45.29 65.86
N GLY A 485 60.17 -45.34 64.60
CA GLY A 485 59.44 -44.92 63.40
C GLY A 485 59.89 -43.57 62.85
N GLU A 486 59.48 -43.22 61.62
CA GLU A 486 59.73 -41.90 61.03
C GLU A 486 59.06 -40.79 61.84
N ALA A 487 59.75 -39.68 61.99
CA ALA A 487 59.27 -38.55 62.76
C ALA A 487 58.16 -37.82 61.99
N PRO A 488 56.97 -37.59 62.58
CA PRO A 488 55.97 -36.72 61.96
C PRO A 488 56.51 -35.27 61.86
N PRO A 489 55.93 -34.41 61.01
CA PRO A 489 56.40 -33.03 60.86
C PRO A 489 56.40 -32.33 62.20
N LYS A 490 57.51 -31.64 62.53
CA LYS A 490 57.68 -30.96 63.81
C LYS A 490 56.58 -29.93 64.07
N PHE A 491 56.04 -29.32 63.01
CA PHE A 491 54.97 -28.35 63.09
C PHE A 491 53.82 -28.70 62.14
N LEU A 492 52.60 -28.40 62.57
CA LEU A 492 51.39 -28.41 61.75
C LEU A 492 51.03 -26.95 61.42
N SER A 493 50.72 -26.68 60.16
CA SER A 493 50.32 -25.34 59.70
C SER A 493 48.82 -25.17 59.94
N GLU A 494 48.44 -24.38 60.95
CA GLU A 494 47.04 -24.09 61.25
C GLU A 494 46.65 -22.70 60.72
N PRO A 495 45.49 -22.56 60.03
CA PRO A 495 45.05 -21.26 59.53
C PRO A 495 44.68 -20.34 60.70
N GLN A 496 45.31 -19.16 60.74
CA GLN A 496 44.97 -18.07 61.63
C GLN A 496 43.90 -17.20 60.96
N TYR A 497 42.75 -17.10 61.62
CA TYR A 497 41.64 -16.28 61.19
C TYR A 497 41.67 -14.93 61.89
N GLU A 498 41.48 -13.86 61.14
CA GLU A 498 41.30 -12.51 61.65
C GLU A 498 40.04 -11.88 61.06
N ASP A 499 39.37 -11.05 61.86
CA ASP A 499 38.21 -10.29 61.41
C ASP A 499 38.72 -9.03 60.71
N VAL A 500 38.54 -8.95 59.40
CA VAL A 500 38.90 -7.76 58.62
C VAL A 500 37.66 -6.97 58.27
N THR A 501 37.76 -5.65 58.38
CA THR A 501 36.68 -4.73 58.06
C THR A 501 36.95 -4.12 56.69
N LEU A 502 36.08 -4.39 55.73
CA LEU A 502 36.10 -3.75 54.42
C LEU A 502 35.27 -2.47 54.48
N GLN A 503 35.81 -1.38 53.93
CA GLN A 503 35.08 -0.13 53.75
C GLN A 503 34.38 -0.17 52.38
N LEU A 504 33.06 0.02 52.41
CA LEU A 504 32.20 0.11 51.23
C LEU A 504 31.64 1.52 51.16
N ASP A 505 32.06 2.27 50.14
CA ASP A 505 31.61 3.63 49.88
C ASP A 505 30.49 3.58 48.82
N HIS A 506 29.26 3.91 49.22
CA HIS A 506 28.13 4.05 48.30
C HIS A 506 28.05 5.48 47.79
N HIS A 507 28.36 5.68 46.50
CA HIS A 507 28.32 6.97 45.84
C HIS A 507 26.97 7.17 45.15
N LYS A 508 26.36 8.35 45.31
CA LYS A 508 25.14 8.76 44.61
C LYS A 508 25.24 10.21 44.15
N LYS A 509 24.97 10.44 42.87
CA LYS A 509 24.84 11.77 42.25
C LYS A 509 23.45 11.97 41.67
N VAL A 510 22.84 13.12 41.94
CA VAL A 510 21.55 13.52 41.39
C VAL A 510 21.69 14.89 40.73
N GLY A 511 21.59 14.93 39.40
CA GLY A 511 21.51 16.16 38.64
C GLY A 511 20.07 16.65 38.55
N LEU A 512 19.85 17.96 38.67
CA LEU A 512 18.57 18.61 38.42
C LEU A 512 18.80 19.89 37.63
N GLU A 513 18.13 20.00 36.49
CA GLU A 513 18.13 21.20 35.66
C GLU A 513 16.69 21.63 35.35
N THR A 514 16.39 22.91 35.53
CA THR A 514 15.07 23.50 35.29
C THR A 514 15.23 24.79 34.52
N VAL A 515 14.52 24.90 33.40
CA VAL A 515 14.63 26.02 32.46
C VAL A 515 13.23 26.53 32.13
N SER A 516 13.02 27.83 32.29
CA SER A 516 11.83 28.52 31.81
C SER A 516 12.13 29.24 30.50
N TYR A 517 11.16 29.28 29.59
CA TYR A 517 11.30 30.02 28.34
C TYR A 517 9.97 30.64 27.90
N ARG A 518 10.05 31.66 27.05
CA ARG A 518 8.92 32.39 26.50
C ARG A 518 9.12 32.74 25.03
N ILE A 519 8.01 32.74 24.29
CA ILE A 519 7.93 33.19 22.91
C ILE A 519 7.24 34.55 22.89
N ILE A 520 7.91 35.56 22.37
CA ILE A 520 7.44 36.95 22.32
C ILE A 520 7.22 37.35 20.87
N ASP A 521 6.05 37.91 20.56
CA ASP A 521 5.78 38.55 19.28
C ASP A 521 6.59 39.86 19.17
N ALA A 522 7.44 39.97 18.16
CA ALA A 522 8.33 41.12 17.99
C ALA A 522 7.58 42.42 17.65
N SER A 523 6.43 42.33 16.97
CA SER A 523 5.65 43.49 16.54
C SER A 523 4.87 44.13 17.69
N SER A 524 4.38 43.30 18.62
CA SER A 524 3.52 43.74 19.73
C SER A 524 4.19 43.68 21.10
N ALA A 525 5.38 43.10 21.19
CA ALA A 525 6.11 42.81 22.43
C ALA A 525 5.28 41.97 23.44
N LYS A 526 4.28 41.22 22.97
CA LYS A 526 3.44 40.37 23.81
C LYS A 526 4.00 38.96 23.92
N VAL A 527 3.94 38.39 25.12
CA VAL A 527 4.22 36.97 25.36
C VAL A 527 3.06 36.15 24.80
N ILE A 528 3.36 35.29 23.83
CA ILE A 528 2.39 34.41 23.17
C ILE A 528 2.30 33.07 23.90
N SER A 529 3.45 32.58 24.34
CA SER A 529 3.59 31.32 25.05
C SER A 529 4.73 31.41 26.06
N SER A 530 4.60 30.69 27.17
CA SER A 530 5.64 30.55 28.19
C SER A 530 5.54 29.16 28.82
N ASN A 531 6.67 28.50 29.04
CA ASN A 531 6.70 27.17 29.65
C ASN A 531 7.94 26.97 30.53
N THR A 532 7.91 25.97 31.40
CA THR A 532 9.02 25.57 32.26
C THR A 532 9.26 24.07 32.15
N ILE A 533 10.50 23.68 31.83
CA ILE A 533 10.90 22.28 31.67
C ILE A 533 11.90 21.93 32.78
N SER A 534 11.66 20.81 33.46
CA SER A 534 12.52 20.28 34.53
C SER A 534 12.95 18.85 34.20
N GLN A 535 14.25 18.56 34.25
CA GLN A 535 14.85 17.23 34.05
C GLN A 535 15.77 16.87 35.23
N SER A 536 15.83 15.58 35.54
CA SER A 536 16.74 15.04 36.56
C SER A 536 17.34 13.72 36.14
N GLU A 537 18.60 13.49 36.49
CA GLU A 537 19.34 12.24 36.28
C GLU A 537 19.95 11.76 37.60
N GLU A 538 19.88 10.45 37.86
CA GLU A 538 20.46 9.83 39.06
C GLU A 538 21.46 8.74 38.66
N HIS A 539 22.66 8.81 39.24
CA HIS A 539 23.71 7.81 39.08
C HIS A 539 24.21 7.35 40.45
N SER A 540 24.32 6.04 40.66
CA SER A 540 24.79 5.47 41.92
C SER A 540 25.66 4.23 41.71
N GLY A 541 26.58 3.97 42.63
CA GLY A 541 27.27 2.69 42.72
C GLY A 541 28.29 2.64 43.85
N ASP A 542 28.92 1.47 44.00
CA ASP A 542 29.71 1.14 45.18
C ASP A 542 31.20 1.04 44.87
N SER A 543 32.04 1.61 45.74
CA SER A 543 33.49 1.42 45.73
C SER A 543 33.92 0.60 46.95
N ILE A 544 34.83 -0.35 46.74
CA ILE A 544 35.43 -1.17 47.79
C ILE A 544 36.92 -0.86 47.84
N GLU A 545 37.42 -0.48 49.01
CA GLU A 545 38.86 -0.31 49.23
C GLU A 545 39.59 -1.66 49.16
N GLY A 546 40.72 -1.70 48.45
CA GLY A 546 41.58 -2.87 48.42
C GLY A 546 42.27 -3.09 49.77
N LEU A 547 42.29 -4.34 50.23
CA LEU A 547 42.86 -4.72 51.51
C LEU A 547 43.73 -5.97 51.35
N SER A 548 44.98 -5.92 51.79
CA SER A 548 45.88 -7.07 51.84
C SER A 548 46.34 -7.29 53.27
N ILE A 549 45.90 -8.38 53.91
CA ILE A 549 46.34 -8.77 55.26
C ILE A 549 46.84 -10.20 55.19
N GLY A 550 48.17 -10.34 55.24
CA GLY A 550 48.88 -11.59 55.04
C GLY A 550 48.50 -12.25 53.70
N GLU A 551 47.89 -13.43 53.73
CA GLU A 551 47.43 -14.18 52.54
C GLU A 551 46.09 -13.69 51.97
N PHE A 552 45.29 -12.94 52.75
CA PHE A 552 44.01 -12.42 52.26
C PHE A 552 44.23 -11.17 51.40
N VAL A 553 43.68 -11.18 50.18
CA VAL A 553 43.76 -10.07 49.22
C VAL A 553 42.37 -9.73 48.68
N GLN A 554 41.80 -8.61 49.12
CA GLN A 554 40.65 -7.96 48.51
C GLN A 554 41.16 -6.94 47.48
N LYS A 555 40.74 -7.09 46.21
CA LYS A 555 41.05 -6.11 45.16
C LYS A 555 40.17 -4.87 45.32
N SER A 556 40.75 -3.70 45.09
CA SER A 556 40.00 -2.45 45.02
C SER A 556 39.02 -2.49 43.85
N VAL A 557 37.79 -2.06 44.08
CA VAL A 557 36.79 -1.83 43.03
C VAL A 557 36.40 -0.35 43.14
N PHE A 558 36.54 0.40 42.05
CA PHE A 558 36.14 1.80 42.00
C PHE A 558 34.93 1.94 41.09
N VAL A 559 33.89 2.63 41.57
CA VAL A 559 32.72 2.92 40.74
C VAL A 559 33.04 4.00 39.70
N GLU A 560 32.68 3.76 38.45
CA GLU A 560 32.71 4.79 37.39
C GLU A 560 31.35 5.52 37.37
N ILE A 561 31.30 6.70 37.99
CA ILE A 561 30.14 7.59 37.95
C ILE A 561 30.50 8.82 37.10
N PRO A 562 29.59 9.29 36.23
CA PRO A 562 29.82 10.49 35.46
C PRO A 562 30.22 11.71 36.31
N SER A 563 31.05 12.55 35.73
CA SER A 563 31.39 13.86 36.28
C SER A 563 30.17 14.79 36.29
N ASP A 564 30.21 15.82 37.12
CA ASP A 564 29.09 16.78 37.22
C ASP A 564 28.86 17.49 35.88
N ILE A 565 29.92 17.70 35.10
CA ILE A 565 29.87 18.30 33.77
C ILE A 565 29.15 17.37 32.78
N GLU A 566 29.41 16.07 32.81
CA GLU A 566 28.74 15.10 31.94
C GLU A 566 27.25 14.99 32.24
N ILE A 567 26.88 14.95 33.53
CA ILE A 567 25.47 14.94 33.96
C ILE A 567 24.77 16.22 33.51
N LEU A 568 25.39 17.38 33.74
CA LEU A 568 24.81 18.66 33.33
C LEU A 568 24.72 18.79 31.80
N ASP A 569 25.71 18.33 31.03
CA ASP A 569 25.63 18.37 29.57
C ASP A 569 24.52 17.47 29.02
N SER A 570 24.29 16.30 29.65
CA SER A 570 23.19 15.38 29.33
C SER A 570 21.83 16.03 29.64
N LEU A 571 21.66 16.61 30.83
CA LEU A 571 20.45 17.34 31.22
C LEU A 571 20.17 18.51 30.27
N THR A 572 21.19 19.30 29.96
CA THR A 572 21.12 20.40 29.00
C THR A 572 20.70 19.87 27.61
N HIS A 573 21.19 18.71 27.19
CA HIS A 573 20.80 18.09 25.91
C HIS A 573 19.31 17.76 25.88
N MET A 574 18.83 17.08 26.92
CA MET A 574 17.42 16.70 27.04
C MET A 574 16.50 17.91 27.12
N ILE A 575 16.89 18.97 27.84
CA ILE A 575 16.10 20.20 27.92
C ILE A 575 16.07 20.91 26.57
N SER A 576 17.22 21.10 25.91
CA SER A 576 17.27 21.71 24.58
C SER A 576 16.41 20.94 23.58
N GLN A 577 16.44 19.61 23.62
CA GLN A 577 15.61 18.79 22.75
C GLN A 577 14.11 19.00 23.02
N LYS A 578 13.67 18.96 24.29
CA LYS A 578 12.25 19.18 24.63
C LYS A 578 11.75 20.57 24.28
N ILE A 579 12.54 21.61 24.55
CA ILE A 579 12.20 22.98 24.11
C ILE A 579 12.12 23.01 22.57
N GLY A 580 13.06 22.37 21.87
CA GLY A 580 13.06 22.25 20.41
C GLY A 580 11.78 21.59 19.86
N GLU A 581 11.34 20.49 20.47
CA GLU A 581 10.10 19.78 20.13
C GLU A 581 8.86 20.66 20.34
N GLU A 582 8.78 21.41 21.45
CA GLU A 582 7.66 22.34 21.70
C GLU A 582 7.65 23.51 20.70
N LEU A 583 8.81 24.06 20.37
CA LEU A 583 8.95 25.10 19.34
C LEU A 583 8.60 24.56 17.95
N GLN A 584 8.98 23.32 17.65
CA GLN A 584 8.58 22.64 16.43
C GLN A 584 7.07 22.55 16.34
N GLN A 585 6.39 22.10 17.40
CA GLN A 585 4.93 22.06 17.41
C GLN A 585 4.30 23.44 17.20
N PHE A 586 4.88 24.48 17.80
CA PHE A 586 4.40 25.86 17.65
C PHE A 586 4.54 26.37 16.20
N PHE A 587 5.69 26.13 15.57
CA PHE A 587 6.00 26.66 14.23
C PHE A 587 5.65 25.73 13.08
N SER A 588 5.36 24.45 13.30
CA SER A 588 5.00 23.52 12.23
C SER A 588 3.70 23.91 11.52
N ASP A 589 3.56 23.41 10.29
CA ASP A 589 2.37 23.52 9.44
C ASP A 589 1.89 24.96 9.21
N GLN A 590 2.83 25.89 8.98
CA GLN A 590 2.47 27.26 8.62
C GLN A 590 1.61 27.33 7.36
N ASP A 591 1.85 26.45 6.38
CA ASP A 591 1.05 26.32 5.16
C ASP A 591 -0.44 26.11 5.47
N VAL A 592 -0.75 25.19 6.39
CA VAL A 592 -2.13 24.87 6.80
C VAL A 592 -2.74 26.04 7.58
N LYS A 593 -1.97 26.63 8.50
CA LYS A 593 -2.42 27.80 9.28
C LYS A 593 -2.76 28.99 8.38
N TYR A 594 -1.95 29.25 7.37
CA TYR A 594 -2.19 30.31 6.40
C TYR A 594 -3.41 30.01 5.53
N GLN A 595 -3.59 28.77 5.08
CA GLN A 595 -4.78 28.39 4.31
C GLN A 595 -6.06 28.59 5.14
N GLN A 596 -6.10 28.11 6.39
CA GLN A 596 -7.25 28.28 7.28
C GLN A 596 -7.55 29.77 7.56
N MET A 597 -6.50 30.57 7.75
CA MET A 597 -6.66 32.01 7.93
C MET A 597 -7.18 32.68 6.65
N ALA A 598 -6.73 32.25 5.47
CA ALA A 598 -7.21 32.74 4.19
C ALA A 598 -8.69 32.40 3.96
N GLU A 599 -9.11 31.17 4.28
CA GLU A 599 -10.51 30.73 4.22
C GLU A 599 -11.39 31.55 5.16
N ARG A 600 -10.95 31.79 6.39
CA ARG A 600 -11.67 32.67 7.33
C ARG A 600 -11.82 34.08 6.78
N LEU A 601 -10.74 34.69 6.30
CA LEU A 601 -10.76 36.04 5.74
C LEU A 601 -11.63 36.13 4.48
N LYS A 602 -11.63 35.08 3.65
CA LYS A 602 -12.52 34.93 2.48
C LYS A 602 -13.99 34.96 2.91
N ASN A 603 -14.34 34.21 3.96
CA ASN A 603 -15.71 34.16 4.50
C ASN A 603 -16.14 35.46 5.19
N GLU A 604 -15.20 36.19 5.79
CA GLU A 604 -15.42 37.52 6.40
C GLU A 604 -15.50 38.65 5.35
N GLY A 605 -15.26 38.36 4.06
CA GLY A 605 -15.27 39.34 2.97
C GLY A 605 -13.98 40.16 2.84
N ASN A 606 -12.95 39.86 3.63
CA ASN A 606 -11.64 40.51 3.57
C ASN A 606 -10.74 39.84 2.52
N LEU A 607 -11.15 39.97 1.26
CA LEU A 607 -10.54 39.24 0.14
C LEU A 607 -9.09 39.65 -0.11
N SER A 608 -8.76 40.92 0.08
CA SER A 608 -7.40 41.42 -0.13
C SER A 608 -6.39 40.76 0.81
N GLN A 609 -6.73 40.57 2.09
CA GLN A 609 -5.85 39.84 3.01
C GLN A 609 -5.90 38.33 2.78
N ALA A 610 -7.06 37.77 2.39
CA ALA A 610 -7.17 36.36 2.06
C ALA A 610 -6.19 35.95 0.94
N VAL A 611 -6.07 36.78 -0.10
CA VAL A 611 -5.11 36.55 -1.20
C VAL A 611 -3.66 36.47 -0.70
N GLU A 612 -3.24 37.38 0.19
CA GLU A 612 -1.89 37.35 0.76
C GLU A 612 -1.65 36.08 1.58
N GLN A 613 -2.65 35.64 2.37
CA GLN A 613 -2.53 34.39 3.14
C GLN A 613 -2.53 33.14 2.26
N TYR A 614 -3.35 33.08 1.20
CA TYR A 614 -3.28 31.99 0.22
C TYR A 614 -1.93 31.95 -0.49
N ALA A 615 -1.32 33.10 -0.79
CA ALA A 615 0.00 33.13 -1.39
C ALA A 615 1.09 32.60 -0.44
N ASN A 616 1.03 32.95 0.84
CA ASN A 616 1.93 32.40 1.87
C ASN A 616 1.76 30.88 1.98
N ALA A 617 0.52 30.39 2.03
CA ALA A 617 0.21 28.97 2.07
C ALA A 617 0.77 28.24 0.84
N TYR A 618 0.53 28.79 -0.35
CA TYR A 618 1.02 28.25 -1.62
C TYR A 618 2.54 28.11 -1.65
N VAL A 619 3.28 29.17 -1.29
CA VAL A 619 4.75 29.16 -1.36
C VAL A 619 5.34 28.13 -0.40
N ILE A 620 4.85 28.07 0.84
CA ILE A 620 5.36 27.11 1.83
C ILE A 620 4.98 25.68 1.45
N ALA A 621 3.74 25.44 0.99
CA ALA A 621 3.31 24.12 0.52
C ALA A 621 4.14 23.64 -0.68
N ALA A 622 4.45 24.53 -1.63
CA ALA A 622 5.30 24.23 -2.77
C ALA A 622 6.73 23.86 -2.36
N GLU A 623 7.35 24.56 -1.40
CA GLU A 623 8.68 24.20 -0.90
C GLU A 623 8.70 22.85 -0.18
N LYS A 624 7.62 22.53 0.54
CA LYS A 624 7.44 21.24 1.22
C LYS A 624 7.02 20.10 0.27
N ASN A 625 6.88 20.35 -1.03
CA ASN A 625 6.35 19.40 -2.02
C ASN A 625 4.99 18.78 -1.62
N LYS A 626 4.13 19.55 -0.93
CA LYS A 626 2.74 19.16 -0.62
C LYS A 626 1.81 19.50 -1.81
N ASP A 627 0.63 18.91 -1.86
CA ASP A 627 -0.37 19.32 -2.87
C ASP A 627 -0.83 20.76 -2.61
N PHE A 628 -0.60 21.63 -3.58
CA PHE A 628 -0.91 23.05 -3.52
C PHE A 628 -1.86 23.49 -4.64
N GLN A 629 -2.32 22.58 -5.50
CA GLN A 629 -3.17 22.93 -6.65
C GLN A 629 -4.49 23.60 -6.24
N PRO A 630 -5.21 23.12 -5.20
CA PRO A 630 -6.44 23.79 -4.74
C PRO A 630 -6.17 25.21 -4.27
N VAL A 631 -5.11 25.39 -3.46
CA VAL A 631 -4.69 26.69 -2.92
C VAL A 631 -4.30 27.66 -4.02
N LEU A 632 -3.58 27.19 -5.04
CA LEU A 632 -3.20 27.99 -6.20
C LEU A 632 -4.42 28.42 -7.02
N GLN A 633 -5.42 27.55 -7.17
CA GLN A 633 -6.63 27.89 -7.89
C GLN A 633 -7.45 28.97 -7.15
N ASP A 634 -7.67 28.81 -5.84
CA ASP A 634 -8.32 29.81 -4.99
C ASP A 634 -7.57 31.17 -5.02
N LEU A 635 -6.23 31.12 -4.97
CA LEU A 635 -5.38 32.30 -5.05
C LEU A 635 -5.61 33.07 -6.36
N LYS A 636 -5.61 32.38 -7.51
CA LYS A 636 -5.83 32.99 -8.83
C LYS A 636 -7.23 33.59 -8.94
N GLU A 637 -8.27 32.83 -8.57
CA GLU A 637 -9.67 33.27 -8.67
C GLU A 637 -9.98 34.48 -7.80
N LEU A 638 -9.45 34.53 -6.57
CA LEU A 638 -9.63 35.69 -5.70
C LEU A 638 -8.85 36.92 -6.19
N SER A 639 -7.68 36.73 -6.81
CA SER A 639 -6.80 37.83 -7.23
C SER A 639 -7.37 38.73 -8.33
N VAL A 640 -8.40 38.27 -9.04
CA VAL A 640 -9.07 39.00 -10.13
C VAL A 640 -10.41 39.63 -9.71
N LYS A 641 -10.84 39.44 -8.46
CA LYS A 641 -12.08 40.03 -7.95
C LYS A 641 -11.97 41.56 -7.83
N PRO A 642 -13.02 42.32 -8.20
CA PRO A 642 -13.00 43.79 -8.16
C PRO A 642 -12.56 44.36 -6.81
N GLU A 643 -12.99 43.75 -5.70
CA GLU A 643 -12.69 44.17 -4.32
C GLU A 643 -11.21 44.01 -3.93
N VAL A 644 -10.46 43.23 -4.71
CA VAL A 644 -9.02 43.00 -4.49
C VAL A 644 -8.18 43.95 -5.36
N LEU A 645 -8.69 44.33 -6.54
CA LEU A 645 -7.96 45.13 -7.54
C LEU A 645 -7.99 46.64 -7.25
N HIS A 646 -9.03 47.10 -6.54
CA HIS A 646 -9.21 48.46 -6.06
C HIS A 646 -8.66 48.62 -4.65
#